data_AF-A0A834M5C2-F1
#
_entry.id   AF-A0A834M5C2-F1
#
_cell.length_a   1.000
_cell.length_b   1.000
_cell.length_c   1.000
_cell.angle_alpha   90.00
_cell.angle_beta   90.00
_cell.angle_gamma   90.00
#
_symmetry.space_group_name_H-M   'P 1'
#
loop_
_entity.id
_entity.type
_entity.pdbx_description
1 polymer ?
#
loop_
_entity_poly.entity_id
_entity_poly.type
_entity_poly.pdbx_seq_one_letter_code
_entity_poly.pdbx_strand_id
1 'polypeptide(L)'
;MNFITTIQHYFDKLPHMTVITELWKEIIKGKKFEVSQDHIIEYSFHYPVDTDVYLEELNHKFDDCMKEELKTVEGNLKAYLQTFIYYCINSKPDIEKLYFEPNLYISVLQLVNTGFNKRENSEIHILRILEYVFNYVSRNNVSYVLLQGSANMYANIIKNKAQGENIKTYEDNIATFSLKCLKNLIAIKEHPKEVKCIMISILRCFRSKPCEDISQSQRKLVVNMFKIFISERIYKEFDMDKLQYLVDSLFLIWGMPDFDLVEDCVDIINILSEESYKELLRRIPHYLESKNHEKYYVNLMKITYGMLLKPHPKRFQKVDILFSVCLRDIVVHFLNKKRQIQEKSIEIFSKICVLDDNIIVNSVFELMNETGKLVTFESVDILRAMLKVLENNKYAGNPVRNKNMLMILSKMLVSLNVIHGTISSQIIFLLCKDGTPYSLKYILPNLHCLFLKLSEKFERDVRLTILRVFFKMAIHQDSYSAVFLEHLYKHIIFASDLQGKTYGSECYSNLLFSDEFEYTMFLNKCRHLIKYNHVYQIISNLNFKQPGHCVLLNALLEFVKYKEYDVLTDYIIENYKEVGLDICHFHYCCLDLHTKASERAYRDLSQDQFHQGSIMHLTEICIALRRSPGDEIFTIFENVLKNPNTMPLLTTRCKETFIQLIAFFGTIGMMSRRKIPIASKLFKGALSVEDPVVQLTSVKMYYNLCTEITHEFEDVIRFCFQHVTTTHPVLSRICILILEELIHDNYVLLNSEDFLRFIHRLGSYSLHDFMKHTLEKRFMLSNKHDIGRFYMTTLVYLSGYTKFENYPVNSDFQNDLMTIRSLVDCPNDLIKYLFNSIQIKTRFNILREICSIFGTLVAGKCKVDLPFLEYFHYSLYTVKVMSKKTDFDYIPQYYGHVCKSIEKQIFKKDPKFQALAFYGEYEADVKYCTLALLELLFFTINEELMKDLLFPVFDVVICWIDHVKAEIVHYVHNEKGKDYDHTMNKLVHFYKTNKQRLENFISNQENNATVAMEIDELP
;
A
#
# COMPACT_ATOMS: atom_id res chain seq x y z
N MET A 1 -26.58 -15.31 88.44
CA MET A 1 -26.98 -16.73 88.58
C MET A 1 -26.04 -17.50 87.68
N ASN A 2 -25.31 -18.51 88.17
CA ASN A 2 -24.47 -19.30 87.26
C ASN A 2 -25.41 -20.13 86.35
N PHE A 3 -24.96 -20.44 85.15
CA PHE A 3 -25.74 -21.15 84.12
C PHE A 3 -26.46 -22.40 84.68
N ILE A 4 -25.78 -23.11 85.57
CA ILE A 4 -26.21 -24.37 86.15
C ILE A 4 -27.28 -24.14 87.21
N THR A 5 -27.13 -23.14 88.08
CA THR A 5 -28.16 -22.76 89.06
C THR A 5 -29.45 -22.34 88.37
N THR A 6 -29.39 -21.74 87.18
CA THR A 6 -30.58 -21.40 86.40
C THR A 6 -31.19 -22.64 85.72
N ILE A 7 -30.38 -23.57 85.23
CA ILE A 7 -30.84 -24.87 84.68
C ILE A 7 -31.49 -25.72 85.77
N GLN A 8 -30.82 -25.90 86.89
CA GLN A 8 -31.23 -26.72 88.03
C GLN A 8 -32.56 -26.22 88.60
N HIS A 9 -32.71 -24.90 88.77
CA HIS A 9 -33.96 -24.27 89.19
C HIS A 9 -35.16 -24.52 88.25
N TYR A 10 -34.91 -24.79 86.96
CA TYR A 10 -35.95 -25.14 85.99
C TYR A 10 -36.18 -26.65 85.89
N PHE A 11 -35.14 -27.47 86.04
CA PHE A 11 -35.26 -28.94 86.11
C PHE A 11 -36.03 -29.39 87.35
N ASP A 12 -35.81 -28.76 88.50
CA ASP A 12 -36.52 -29.01 89.76
C ASP A 12 -38.04 -28.79 89.67
N LYS A 13 -38.50 -28.08 88.62
CA LYS A 13 -39.91 -27.77 88.36
C LYS A 13 -40.57 -28.72 87.35
N LEU A 14 -39.87 -29.74 86.88
CA LEU A 14 -40.40 -30.71 85.93
C LEU A 14 -41.16 -31.85 86.65
N PRO A 15 -42.31 -32.29 86.12
CA PRO A 15 -43.15 -33.28 86.79
C PRO A 15 -42.61 -34.73 86.74
N HIS A 16 -41.57 -35.03 85.94
CA HIS A 16 -41.00 -36.38 85.82
C HIS A 16 -39.47 -36.35 85.71
N MET A 17 -38.78 -37.00 86.66
CA MET A 17 -37.31 -37.15 86.71
C MET A 17 -36.72 -38.00 85.56
N THR A 18 -37.57 -38.63 84.73
CA THR A 18 -37.16 -39.53 83.63
C THR A 18 -37.19 -38.88 82.24
N VAL A 19 -37.48 -37.57 82.14
CA VAL A 19 -37.64 -36.88 80.85
C VAL A 19 -36.37 -36.88 80.00
N ILE A 20 -35.19 -36.70 80.61
CA ILE A 20 -33.91 -36.83 79.90
C ILE A 20 -33.73 -38.26 79.38
N THR A 21 -34.11 -39.26 80.17
CA THR A 21 -34.04 -40.68 79.81
C THR A 21 -35.07 -41.07 78.72
N GLU A 22 -36.21 -40.41 78.63
CA GLU A 22 -37.18 -40.61 77.53
C GLU A 22 -36.74 -39.91 76.24
N LEU A 23 -36.20 -38.69 76.33
CA LEU A 23 -35.56 -37.99 75.20
C LEU A 23 -34.36 -38.79 74.67
N TRP A 24 -33.58 -39.40 75.56
CA TRP A 24 -32.52 -40.35 75.23
C TRP A 24 -33.04 -41.58 74.48
N LYS A 25 -34.15 -42.18 74.96
CA LYS A 25 -34.81 -43.29 74.29
C LYS A 25 -35.38 -42.87 72.92
N GLU A 26 -35.84 -41.64 72.74
CA GLU A 26 -36.28 -41.13 71.43
C GLU A 26 -35.12 -40.85 70.47
N ILE A 27 -34.00 -40.30 70.95
CA ILE A 27 -32.78 -40.09 70.16
C ILE A 27 -32.21 -41.44 69.70
N ILE A 28 -32.24 -42.48 70.56
CA ILE A 28 -31.78 -43.84 70.24
C ILE A 28 -32.79 -44.62 69.38
N LYS A 29 -34.10 -44.50 69.62
CA LYS A 29 -35.15 -45.20 68.84
C LYS A 29 -35.45 -44.53 67.49
N GLY A 30 -35.17 -43.24 67.36
CA GLY A 30 -35.46 -42.46 66.17
C GLY A 30 -34.49 -42.76 65.04
N LYS A 31 -34.94 -43.44 63.98
CA LYS A 31 -34.31 -43.51 62.64
C LYS A 31 -34.08 -42.13 61.96
N LYS A 32 -34.16 -41.01 62.69
CA LYS A 32 -34.16 -39.64 62.15
C LYS A 32 -32.85 -38.87 62.36
N PHE A 33 -31.94 -39.36 63.19
CA PHE A 33 -30.61 -38.77 63.38
C PHE A 33 -29.58 -39.88 63.22
N GLU A 34 -28.74 -39.80 62.20
CA GLU A 34 -27.61 -40.70 62.03
C GLU A 34 -26.54 -40.34 63.06
N VAL A 35 -26.81 -40.66 64.33
CA VAL A 35 -25.77 -40.74 65.36
C VAL A 35 -25.02 -42.03 65.09
N SER A 36 -23.70 -41.96 64.85
CA SER A 36 -22.93 -43.16 64.50
C SER A 36 -23.00 -44.20 65.62
N GLN A 37 -22.95 -45.49 65.27
CA GLN A 37 -22.96 -46.57 66.26
C GLN A 37 -21.84 -46.42 67.30
N ASP A 38 -20.66 -45.95 66.89
CA ASP A 38 -19.53 -45.71 67.80
C ASP A 38 -19.86 -44.63 68.85
N HIS A 39 -20.51 -43.53 68.44
CA HIS A 39 -20.98 -42.53 69.39
C HIS A 39 -22.10 -43.09 70.26
N ILE A 40 -23.06 -43.86 69.72
CA ILE A 40 -24.11 -44.52 70.52
C ILE A 40 -23.50 -45.47 71.56
N ILE A 41 -22.42 -46.18 71.21
CA ILE A 41 -21.69 -47.07 72.11
C ILE A 41 -20.94 -46.25 73.17
N GLU A 42 -20.20 -45.22 72.79
CA GLU A 42 -19.53 -44.28 73.70
C GLU A 42 -20.55 -43.64 74.67
N TYR A 43 -21.69 -43.22 74.14
CA TYR A 43 -22.85 -42.71 74.86
C TYR A 43 -23.52 -43.73 75.79
N SER A 44 -23.52 -45.02 75.41
CA SER A 44 -24.13 -46.08 76.22
C SER A 44 -23.36 -46.38 77.51
N PHE A 45 -22.06 -46.05 77.56
CA PHE A 45 -21.24 -46.20 78.77
C PHE A 45 -21.52 -45.15 79.85
N HIS A 46 -22.26 -44.09 79.52
CA HIS A 46 -22.48 -42.93 80.38
C HIS A 46 -23.96 -42.69 80.70
N TYR A 47 -24.78 -43.75 80.73
CA TYR A 47 -26.22 -43.69 80.98
C TYR A 47 -26.53 -42.86 82.25
N PRO A 48 -27.09 -41.64 82.13
CA PRO A 48 -27.58 -40.93 83.30
C PRO A 48 -29.00 -41.47 83.52
N VAL A 49 -29.11 -42.46 84.38
CA VAL A 49 -30.43 -42.92 84.85
C VAL A 49 -31.02 -41.89 85.83
N ASP A 50 -30.21 -40.92 86.28
CA ASP A 50 -30.57 -39.87 87.23
C ASP A 50 -30.27 -38.47 86.67
N THR A 51 -31.27 -37.58 86.73
CA THR A 51 -31.17 -36.20 86.25
C THR A 51 -30.18 -35.39 87.10
N ASP A 52 -30.06 -35.71 88.39
CA ASP A 52 -29.15 -35.02 89.30
C ASP A 52 -27.68 -35.32 88.97
N VAL A 53 -27.36 -36.57 88.65
CA VAL A 53 -26.01 -37.01 88.22
C VAL A 53 -25.63 -36.39 86.87
N TYR A 54 -26.58 -36.29 85.93
CA TYR A 54 -26.36 -35.61 84.66
C TYR A 54 -26.03 -34.13 84.86
N LEU A 55 -26.77 -33.44 85.73
CA LEU A 55 -26.55 -32.04 86.06
C LEU A 55 -25.23 -31.84 86.81
N GLU A 56 -24.83 -32.77 87.67
CA GLU A 56 -23.56 -32.74 88.42
C GLU A 56 -22.34 -32.98 87.51
N GLU A 57 -22.44 -33.86 86.51
CA GLU A 57 -21.39 -34.05 85.50
C GLU A 57 -21.27 -32.85 84.56
N LEU A 58 -22.40 -32.26 84.15
CA LEU A 58 -22.43 -31.01 83.38
C LEU A 58 -21.80 -29.87 84.21
N ASN A 59 -22.02 -29.86 85.52
CA ASN A 59 -21.46 -28.92 86.48
C ASN A 59 -19.93 -29.01 86.55
N HIS A 60 -19.41 -30.23 86.74
CA HIS A 60 -17.97 -30.48 86.79
C HIS A 60 -17.28 -30.16 85.45
N LYS A 61 -17.91 -30.46 84.31
CA LYS A 61 -17.30 -30.22 82.98
C LYS A 61 -17.28 -28.75 82.56
N PHE A 62 -18.25 -27.94 82.99
CA PHE A 62 -18.29 -26.52 82.66
C PHE A 62 -17.41 -25.67 83.57
N ASP A 63 -17.30 -26.02 84.86
CA ASP A 63 -16.45 -25.29 85.80
C ASP A 63 -14.95 -25.52 85.53
N ASP A 64 -14.57 -26.70 85.00
CA ASP A 64 -13.17 -27.01 84.65
C ASP A 64 -12.74 -26.51 83.25
N CYS A 65 -13.68 -26.06 82.41
CA CYS A 65 -13.39 -25.75 81.01
C CYS A 65 -12.70 -24.38 80.87
N MET A 66 -11.41 -24.37 80.57
CA MET A 66 -10.67 -23.12 80.31
C MET A 66 -11.19 -22.44 79.02
N LYS A 67 -11.06 -21.12 78.95
CA LYS A 67 -11.51 -20.30 77.79
C LYS A 67 -10.93 -20.74 76.43
N GLU A 68 -9.82 -21.48 76.44
CA GLU A 68 -9.17 -22.05 75.26
C GLU A 68 -9.74 -23.42 74.87
N GLU A 69 -10.18 -24.24 75.82
CA GLU A 69 -10.81 -25.55 75.59
C GLU A 69 -12.23 -25.42 75.03
N LEU A 70 -12.92 -24.32 75.39
CA LEU A 70 -14.21 -23.94 74.78
C LEU A 70 -14.14 -23.74 73.25
N LYS A 71 -12.95 -23.52 72.69
CA LYS A 71 -12.78 -23.38 71.22
C LYS A 71 -12.82 -24.73 70.50
N THR A 72 -12.60 -25.83 71.22
CA THR A 72 -12.52 -27.20 70.70
C THR A 72 -13.49 -28.07 71.48
N VAL A 73 -14.79 -27.81 71.32
CA VAL A 73 -15.85 -28.61 71.96
C VAL A 73 -15.89 -29.99 71.28
N GLU A 74 -15.16 -30.95 71.84
CA GLU A 74 -15.14 -32.35 71.40
C GLU A 74 -15.58 -33.29 72.53
N GLY A 75 -16.00 -34.50 72.16
CA GLY A 75 -16.43 -35.54 73.11
C GLY A 75 -17.71 -35.19 73.89
N ASN A 76 -17.76 -35.60 75.16
CA ASN A 76 -18.96 -35.61 76.00
C ASN A 76 -19.61 -34.21 76.14
N LEU A 77 -18.82 -33.13 76.22
CA LEU A 77 -19.36 -31.77 76.34
C LEU A 77 -20.20 -31.35 75.12
N LYS A 78 -19.77 -31.75 73.91
CA LYS A 78 -20.53 -31.55 72.66
C LYS A 78 -21.88 -32.24 72.75
N ALA A 79 -21.90 -33.47 73.26
CA ALA A 79 -23.11 -34.27 73.42
C ALA A 79 -24.08 -33.69 74.43
N TYR A 80 -23.57 -33.32 75.61
CA TYR A 80 -24.33 -32.69 76.68
C TYR A 80 -24.98 -31.39 76.20
N LEU A 81 -24.20 -30.55 75.49
CA LEU A 81 -24.73 -29.39 74.81
C LEU A 81 -25.80 -29.79 73.79
N GLN A 82 -25.54 -30.68 72.84
CA GLN A 82 -26.52 -31.11 71.83
C GLN A 82 -27.85 -31.60 72.45
N THR A 83 -27.80 -32.39 73.52
CA THR A 83 -28.99 -32.84 74.28
C THR A 83 -29.72 -31.66 74.93
N PHE A 84 -28.99 -30.73 75.53
CA PHE A 84 -29.57 -29.53 76.15
C PHE A 84 -30.19 -28.58 75.11
N ILE A 85 -29.54 -28.38 73.97
CA ILE A 85 -30.07 -27.61 72.83
C ILE A 85 -31.36 -28.26 72.33
N TYR A 86 -31.36 -29.59 72.14
CA TYR A 86 -32.55 -30.33 71.72
C TYR A 86 -33.70 -30.21 72.71
N TYR A 87 -33.41 -30.27 74.01
CA TYR A 87 -34.39 -30.08 75.06
C TYR A 87 -35.00 -28.68 75.02
N CYS A 88 -34.17 -27.63 74.93
CA CYS A 88 -34.64 -26.25 74.87
C CYS A 88 -35.51 -25.99 73.63
N ILE A 89 -35.12 -26.55 72.47
CA ILE A 89 -35.86 -26.41 71.20
C ILE A 89 -37.27 -27.02 71.27
N ASN A 90 -37.47 -28.08 72.05
CA ASN A 90 -38.72 -28.84 72.12
C ASN A 90 -39.54 -28.57 73.39
N SER A 91 -39.09 -27.67 74.27
CA SER A 91 -39.70 -27.38 75.58
C SER A 91 -40.43 -26.02 75.59
N LYS A 92 -40.89 -25.57 76.77
CA LYS A 92 -41.68 -24.34 76.91
C LYS A 92 -40.87 -23.06 76.60
N PRO A 93 -41.52 -21.95 76.18
CA PRO A 93 -40.87 -20.71 75.75
C PRO A 93 -39.95 -20.01 76.77
N ASP A 94 -40.16 -20.22 78.07
CA ASP A 94 -39.32 -19.61 79.10
C ASP A 94 -37.98 -20.34 79.31
N ILE A 95 -37.91 -21.63 79.00
CA ILE A 95 -36.68 -22.43 79.05
C ILE A 95 -35.76 -22.05 77.87
N GLU A 96 -36.33 -21.66 76.72
CA GLU A 96 -35.58 -21.19 75.56
C GLU A 96 -34.71 -19.95 75.85
N LYS A 97 -35.08 -19.11 76.84
CA LYS A 97 -34.30 -17.92 77.21
C LYS A 97 -32.92 -18.27 77.79
N LEU A 98 -32.75 -19.45 78.38
CA LEU A 98 -31.49 -19.96 78.92
C LEU A 98 -30.44 -20.20 77.83
N TYR A 99 -30.89 -20.51 76.60
CA TYR A 99 -30.03 -20.73 75.43
C TYR A 99 -29.15 -19.52 75.09
N PHE A 100 -29.52 -18.34 75.58
CA PHE A 100 -28.93 -17.07 75.17
C PHE A 100 -28.18 -16.31 76.28
N GLU A 101 -27.86 -16.98 77.39
CA GLU A 101 -26.84 -16.48 78.33
C GLU A 101 -25.51 -16.24 77.58
N PRO A 102 -24.79 -15.11 77.78
CA PRO A 102 -23.73 -14.67 76.87
C PRO A 102 -22.65 -15.72 76.55
N ASN A 103 -22.23 -16.50 77.55
CA ASN A 103 -21.21 -17.56 77.36
C ASN A 103 -21.77 -18.73 76.54
N LEU A 104 -22.99 -19.18 76.86
CA LEU A 104 -23.66 -20.25 76.13
C LEU A 104 -24.03 -19.81 74.72
N TYR A 105 -24.46 -18.55 74.54
CA TYR A 105 -24.72 -17.93 73.24
C TYR A 105 -23.48 -18.03 72.34
N ILE A 106 -22.30 -17.68 72.88
CA ILE A 106 -21.04 -17.78 72.14
C ILE A 106 -20.70 -19.23 71.83
N SER A 107 -20.85 -20.15 72.79
CA SER A 107 -20.62 -21.59 72.58
C SER A 107 -21.58 -22.18 71.54
N VAL A 108 -22.83 -21.72 71.52
CA VAL A 108 -23.83 -22.06 70.52
C VAL A 108 -23.41 -21.55 69.15
N LEU A 109 -23.05 -20.26 69.02
CA LEU A 109 -22.58 -19.71 67.75
C LEU A 109 -21.36 -20.50 67.24
N GLN A 110 -20.45 -20.89 68.13
CA GLN A 110 -19.27 -21.71 67.81
C GLN A 110 -19.65 -23.13 67.39
N LEU A 111 -20.49 -23.82 68.16
CA LEU A 111 -20.92 -25.19 67.89
C LEU A 111 -21.73 -25.29 66.60
N VAL A 112 -22.58 -24.30 66.33
CA VAL A 112 -23.28 -24.17 65.05
C VAL A 112 -22.24 -23.99 63.95
N ASN A 113 -21.30 -23.05 64.10
CA ASN A 113 -20.29 -22.74 63.08
C ASN A 113 -19.28 -23.89 62.81
N THR A 114 -18.94 -24.72 63.81
CA THR A 114 -18.04 -25.88 63.68
C THR A 114 -18.77 -27.17 63.28
N GLY A 115 -19.99 -27.36 63.78
CA GLY A 115 -20.82 -28.54 63.54
C GLY A 115 -21.29 -28.70 62.09
N PHE A 116 -21.30 -27.63 61.29
CA PHE A 116 -21.65 -27.71 59.87
C PHE A 116 -20.64 -28.45 58.98
N ASN A 117 -19.38 -28.58 59.44
CA ASN A 117 -18.34 -29.23 58.65
C ASN A 117 -18.37 -30.77 58.76
N LYS A 118 -19.10 -31.32 59.74
CA LYS A 118 -19.27 -32.77 59.95
C LYS A 118 -20.77 -33.09 59.76
N ARG A 119 -21.11 -34.08 58.92
CA ARG A 119 -22.48 -34.40 58.43
C ARG A 119 -23.50 -34.88 59.51
N GLU A 120 -23.31 -34.54 60.78
CA GLU A 120 -23.95 -35.24 61.91
C GLU A 120 -25.31 -34.67 62.36
N ASN A 121 -25.71 -33.46 61.92
CA ASN A 121 -26.95 -32.83 62.38
C ASN A 121 -28.01 -32.72 61.25
N SER A 122 -29.27 -33.07 61.54
CA SER A 122 -30.37 -32.91 60.57
C SER A 122 -30.60 -31.43 60.23
N GLU A 123 -30.91 -31.15 58.97
CA GLU A 123 -31.20 -29.81 58.43
C GLU A 123 -32.29 -29.05 59.20
N ILE A 124 -33.34 -29.76 59.65
CA ILE A 124 -34.47 -29.18 60.40
C ILE A 124 -34.01 -28.58 61.75
N HIS A 125 -33.07 -29.23 62.42
CA HIS A 125 -32.57 -28.80 63.73
C HIS A 125 -31.74 -27.54 63.64
N ILE A 126 -30.88 -27.51 62.62
CA ILE A 126 -30.11 -26.33 62.26
C ILE A 126 -31.05 -25.15 61.99
N LEU A 127 -32.07 -25.33 61.15
CA LEU A 127 -32.99 -24.24 60.79
C LEU A 127 -33.70 -23.67 62.02
N ARG A 128 -34.14 -24.52 62.95
CA ARG A 128 -34.73 -24.09 64.23
C ARG A 128 -33.74 -23.28 65.06
N ILE A 129 -32.50 -23.72 65.21
CA ILE A 129 -31.46 -22.99 65.94
C ILE A 129 -31.22 -21.61 65.32
N LEU A 130 -31.09 -21.55 63.99
CA LEU A 130 -30.90 -20.30 63.26
C LEU A 130 -32.08 -19.34 63.42
N GLU A 131 -33.30 -19.87 63.44
CA GLU A 131 -34.54 -19.12 63.69
C GLU A 131 -34.57 -18.56 65.11
N TYR A 132 -34.18 -19.36 66.11
CA TYR A 132 -34.08 -18.92 67.49
C TYR A 132 -33.05 -17.79 67.65
N VAL A 133 -31.84 -17.96 67.12
CA VAL A 133 -30.79 -16.93 67.14
C VAL A 133 -31.30 -15.65 66.48
N PHE A 134 -32.01 -15.74 65.35
CA PHE A 134 -32.58 -14.60 64.65
C PHE A 134 -33.66 -13.89 65.50
N ASN A 135 -34.61 -14.64 66.05
CA ASN A 135 -35.69 -14.11 66.88
C ASN A 135 -35.16 -13.42 68.14
N TYR A 136 -34.11 -13.96 68.75
CA TYR A 136 -33.47 -13.35 69.91
C TYR A 136 -32.77 -12.03 69.57
N VAL A 137 -31.91 -12.04 68.54
CA VAL A 137 -31.13 -10.85 68.13
C VAL A 137 -32.03 -9.73 67.59
N SER A 138 -33.12 -10.10 66.91
CA SER A 138 -34.07 -9.12 66.38
C SER A 138 -34.89 -8.43 67.47
N ARG A 139 -35.36 -9.18 68.49
CA ARG A 139 -36.26 -8.66 69.53
C ARG A 139 -35.55 -8.03 70.72
N ASN A 140 -34.29 -8.39 70.98
CA ASN A 140 -33.54 -7.93 72.14
C ASN A 140 -32.42 -6.95 71.76
N ASN A 141 -32.06 -6.08 72.71
CA ASN A 141 -30.91 -5.19 72.58
C ASN A 141 -29.63 -5.95 72.95
N VAL A 142 -28.99 -6.57 71.96
CA VAL A 142 -27.76 -7.33 72.12
C VAL A 142 -26.54 -6.45 71.88
N SER A 143 -25.41 -6.75 72.54
CA SER A 143 -24.17 -6.00 72.32
C SER A 143 -23.68 -6.11 70.86
N TYR A 144 -22.95 -5.11 70.37
CA TYR A 144 -22.41 -5.12 69.01
C TYR A 144 -21.52 -6.34 68.71
N VAL A 145 -20.83 -6.86 69.73
CA VAL A 145 -19.99 -8.06 69.62
C VAL A 145 -20.85 -9.29 69.33
N LEU A 146 -21.98 -9.43 70.04
CA LEU A 146 -22.91 -10.54 69.83
C LEU A 146 -23.62 -10.39 68.48
N LEU A 147 -24.08 -9.18 68.12
CA LEU A 147 -24.70 -8.92 66.82
C LEU A 147 -23.76 -9.26 65.65
N GLN A 148 -22.51 -8.79 65.72
CA GLN A 148 -21.50 -9.11 64.72
C GLN A 148 -21.15 -10.60 64.73
N GLY A 149 -21.11 -11.23 65.91
CA GLY A 149 -20.93 -12.67 66.07
C GLY A 149 -22.02 -13.47 65.34
N SER A 150 -23.28 -13.11 65.51
CA SER A 150 -24.42 -13.76 64.86
C SER A 150 -24.42 -13.49 63.35
N ALA A 151 -24.12 -12.26 62.91
CA ALA A 151 -23.98 -11.95 61.48
C ALA A 151 -22.82 -12.73 60.83
N ASN A 152 -21.68 -12.86 61.53
CA ASN A 152 -20.56 -13.69 61.07
C ASN A 152 -20.93 -15.17 61.00
N MET A 153 -21.70 -15.68 61.96
CA MET A 153 -22.20 -17.05 61.93
C MET A 153 -23.03 -17.28 60.67
N TYR A 154 -24.04 -16.44 60.39
CA TYR A 154 -24.83 -16.56 59.16
C TYR A 154 -23.97 -16.46 57.89
N ALA A 155 -23.02 -15.52 57.84
CA ALA A 155 -22.11 -15.37 56.70
C ALA A 155 -21.18 -16.60 56.51
N ASN A 156 -20.69 -17.19 57.60
CA ASN A 156 -19.86 -18.41 57.56
C ASN A 156 -20.66 -19.64 57.15
N ILE A 157 -21.93 -19.75 57.56
CA ILE A 157 -22.82 -20.83 57.12
C ILE A 157 -22.99 -20.77 55.61
N ILE A 158 -23.29 -19.58 55.08
CA ILE A 158 -23.36 -19.35 53.62
C ILE A 158 -22.03 -19.70 52.96
N LYS A 159 -20.90 -19.29 53.56
CA LYS A 159 -19.55 -19.59 53.08
C LYS A 159 -19.31 -21.10 52.91
N ASN A 160 -19.68 -21.90 53.91
CA ASN A 160 -19.41 -23.35 53.94
C ASN A 160 -20.43 -24.17 53.15
N LYS A 161 -21.66 -23.67 52.99
CA LYS A 161 -22.76 -24.34 52.29
C LYS A 161 -22.93 -23.94 50.82
N ALA A 162 -22.21 -22.92 50.35
CA ALA A 162 -22.18 -22.58 48.94
C ALA A 162 -21.58 -23.73 48.10
N GLN A 163 -22.44 -24.56 47.52
CA GLN A 163 -22.09 -25.66 46.61
C GLN A 163 -22.95 -25.57 45.34
N GLY A 164 -22.38 -25.92 44.17
CA GLY A 164 -23.07 -25.97 42.89
C GLY A 164 -22.51 -25.02 41.81
N GLU A 165 -22.70 -25.39 40.54
CA GLU A 165 -22.25 -24.62 39.37
C GLU A 165 -23.28 -23.55 38.92
N ASN A 166 -24.55 -23.67 39.33
CA ASN A 166 -25.64 -22.80 38.89
C ASN A 166 -26.02 -21.75 39.95
N ILE A 167 -25.64 -20.51 39.67
CA ILE A 167 -25.77 -19.34 40.56
C ILE A 167 -27.23 -18.86 40.76
N LYS A 168 -28.18 -19.28 39.90
CA LYS A 168 -29.55 -18.75 39.88
C LYS A 168 -30.56 -19.49 40.76
N THR A 169 -30.24 -20.70 41.22
CA THR A 169 -31.09 -21.52 42.06
C THR A 169 -30.24 -22.02 43.22
N TYR A 170 -30.21 -21.26 44.31
CA TYR A 170 -29.61 -21.73 45.55
C TYR A 170 -30.47 -22.87 46.10
N GLU A 171 -29.99 -24.11 45.98
CA GLU A 171 -30.73 -25.31 46.38
C GLU A 171 -30.57 -25.65 47.88
N ASP A 172 -29.63 -25.01 48.59
CA ASP A 172 -29.44 -25.22 50.04
C ASP A 172 -30.39 -24.33 50.88
N ASN A 173 -31.32 -24.95 51.61
CA ASN A 173 -32.32 -24.23 52.39
C ASN A 173 -31.70 -23.47 53.57
N ILE A 174 -30.61 -23.95 54.15
CA ILE A 174 -29.94 -23.35 55.31
C ILE A 174 -29.21 -22.06 54.90
N ALA A 175 -28.50 -22.08 53.77
CA ALA A 175 -27.86 -20.89 53.21
C ALA A 175 -28.91 -19.82 52.84
N THR A 176 -30.02 -20.24 52.22
CA THR A 176 -31.14 -19.35 51.86
C THR A 176 -31.79 -18.74 53.11
N PHE A 177 -32.00 -19.54 54.15
CA PHE A 177 -32.52 -19.05 55.43
C PHE A 177 -31.57 -18.06 56.12
N SER A 178 -30.26 -18.34 56.06
CA SER A 178 -29.22 -17.45 56.63
C SER A 178 -29.17 -16.10 55.91
N LEU A 179 -29.30 -16.08 54.58
CA LEU A 179 -29.43 -14.84 53.80
C LEU A 179 -30.68 -14.05 54.19
N LYS A 180 -31.82 -14.73 54.40
CA LYS A 180 -33.06 -14.10 54.89
C LYS A 180 -32.89 -13.50 56.28
N CYS A 181 -32.19 -14.19 57.18
CA CYS A 181 -31.88 -13.68 58.52
C CYS A 181 -31.02 -12.41 58.46
N LEU A 182 -29.94 -12.41 57.67
CA LEU A 182 -29.10 -11.22 57.46
C LEU A 182 -29.90 -10.05 56.91
N LYS A 183 -30.78 -10.29 55.91
CA LYS A 183 -31.67 -9.27 55.34
C LYS A 183 -32.56 -8.66 56.41
N ASN A 184 -33.25 -9.49 57.17
CA ASN A 184 -34.19 -9.03 58.17
C ASN A 184 -33.50 -8.33 59.34
N LEU A 185 -32.27 -8.73 59.71
CA LEU A 185 -31.48 -8.02 60.72
C LEU A 185 -31.13 -6.60 60.24
N ILE A 186 -30.74 -6.43 58.97
CA ILE A 186 -30.52 -5.10 58.37
C ILE A 186 -31.81 -4.26 58.38
N ALA A 187 -32.96 -4.89 58.14
CA ALA A 187 -34.25 -4.22 58.16
C ALA A 187 -34.64 -3.73 59.56
N ILE A 188 -34.46 -4.57 60.58
CA ILE A 188 -34.92 -4.33 61.94
C ILE A 188 -34.00 -3.39 62.71
N LYS A 189 -32.69 -3.41 62.45
CA LYS A 189 -31.74 -2.53 63.15
C LYS A 189 -31.74 -1.13 62.55
N GLU A 190 -31.81 -0.13 63.44
CA GLU A 190 -31.86 1.30 63.07
C GLU A 190 -30.54 2.01 63.33
N HIS A 191 -29.75 1.55 64.31
CA HIS A 191 -28.53 2.25 64.70
C HIS A 191 -27.42 2.07 63.62
N PRO A 192 -26.78 3.16 63.15
CA PRO A 192 -25.77 3.13 62.07
C PRO A 192 -24.66 2.10 62.29
N LYS A 193 -24.13 2.02 63.51
CA LYS A 193 -23.05 1.08 63.86
C LYS A 193 -23.48 -0.39 63.77
N GLU A 194 -24.74 -0.70 64.05
CA GLU A 194 -25.28 -2.07 64.01
C GLU A 194 -25.39 -2.56 62.58
N VAL A 195 -26.00 -1.74 61.73
CA VAL A 195 -26.14 -2.03 60.29
C VAL A 195 -24.76 -2.18 59.66
N LYS A 196 -23.82 -1.30 60.01
CA LYS A 196 -22.42 -1.37 59.56
C LYS A 196 -21.75 -2.68 59.98
N CYS A 197 -21.92 -3.13 61.23
CA CYS A 197 -21.38 -4.42 61.68
C CYS A 197 -21.90 -5.61 60.85
N ILE A 198 -23.20 -5.61 60.52
CA ILE A 198 -23.81 -6.67 59.71
C ILE A 198 -23.29 -6.61 58.26
N MET A 199 -23.21 -5.42 57.67
CA MET A 199 -22.70 -5.23 56.29
C MET A 199 -21.23 -5.60 56.16
N ILE A 200 -20.39 -5.28 57.16
CA ILE A 200 -19.00 -5.73 57.21
C ILE A 200 -18.95 -7.26 57.14
N SER A 201 -19.76 -7.96 57.96
CA SER A 201 -19.80 -9.44 57.98
C SER A 201 -20.11 -10.04 56.62
N ILE A 202 -21.00 -9.43 55.84
CA ILE A 202 -21.31 -9.84 54.44
C ILE A 202 -20.08 -9.64 53.54
N LEU A 203 -19.40 -8.50 53.65
CA LEU A 203 -18.24 -8.16 52.81
C LEU A 203 -16.93 -8.86 53.24
N ARG A 204 -16.91 -9.66 54.32
CA ARG A 204 -15.69 -10.33 54.79
C ARG A 204 -15.12 -11.33 53.79
N CYS A 205 -15.94 -11.86 52.87
CA CYS A 205 -15.50 -12.79 51.83
C CYS A 205 -14.45 -12.17 50.87
N PHE A 206 -14.38 -10.83 50.78
CA PHE A 206 -13.36 -10.11 50.00
C PHE A 206 -11.96 -10.13 50.60
N ARG A 207 -11.81 -10.68 51.81
CA ARG A 207 -10.53 -10.82 52.51
C ARG A 207 -10.04 -12.26 52.44
N SER A 208 -8.74 -12.46 52.28
CA SER A 208 -8.15 -13.79 52.21
C SER A 208 -8.28 -14.56 53.53
N LYS A 209 -7.91 -13.91 54.64
CA LYS A 209 -7.84 -14.55 55.97
C LYS A 209 -9.14 -15.24 56.43
N PRO A 210 -10.33 -14.63 56.30
CA PRO A 210 -11.59 -15.30 56.69
C PRO A 210 -12.02 -16.47 55.78
N CYS A 211 -11.33 -16.69 54.66
CA CYS A 211 -11.64 -17.69 53.64
C CYS A 211 -10.48 -18.67 53.39
N GLU A 212 -9.48 -18.73 54.27
CA GLU A 212 -8.33 -19.65 54.15
C GLU A 212 -8.75 -21.14 54.24
N ASP A 213 -9.91 -21.41 54.83
CA ASP A 213 -10.48 -22.73 55.08
C ASP A 213 -11.32 -23.29 53.91
N ILE A 214 -11.52 -22.52 52.83
CA ILE A 214 -12.30 -22.93 51.66
C ILE A 214 -11.50 -22.78 50.36
N SER A 215 -11.87 -23.53 49.32
CA SER A 215 -11.21 -23.46 48.02
C SER A 215 -11.47 -22.13 47.31
N GLN A 216 -10.60 -21.73 46.38
CA GLN A 216 -10.78 -20.50 45.60
C GLN A 216 -12.06 -20.53 44.74
N SER A 217 -12.47 -21.69 44.23
CA SER A 217 -13.72 -21.85 43.48
C SER A 217 -14.94 -21.64 44.37
N GLN A 218 -14.93 -22.22 45.57
CA GLN A 218 -15.98 -22.00 46.57
C GLN A 218 -16.03 -20.53 47.01
N ARG A 219 -14.88 -19.89 47.24
CA ARG A 219 -14.82 -18.46 47.59
C ARG A 219 -15.46 -17.58 46.52
N LYS A 220 -15.24 -17.87 45.23
CA LYS A 220 -15.91 -17.17 44.12
C LYS A 220 -17.43 -17.37 44.13
N LEU A 221 -17.90 -18.58 44.40
CA LEU A 221 -19.34 -18.85 44.54
C LEU A 221 -19.95 -17.99 45.65
N VAL A 222 -19.35 -17.99 46.84
CA VAL A 222 -19.79 -17.21 48.01
C VAL A 222 -19.85 -15.71 47.70
N VAL A 223 -18.81 -15.19 47.06
CA VAL A 223 -18.75 -13.79 46.63
C VAL A 223 -19.89 -13.47 45.65
N ASN A 224 -20.16 -14.35 44.68
CA ASN A 224 -21.29 -14.19 43.77
C ASN A 224 -22.65 -14.26 44.48
N MET A 225 -22.80 -15.12 45.51
CA MET A 225 -24.01 -15.14 46.33
C MET A 225 -24.26 -13.81 47.01
N PHE A 226 -23.23 -13.24 47.64
CA PHE A 226 -23.38 -11.95 48.30
C PHE A 226 -23.58 -10.81 47.32
N LYS A 227 -22.99 -10.85 46.11
CA LYS A 227 -23.29 -9.88 45.05
C LYS A 227 -24.77 -9.90 44.67
N ILE A 228 -25.34 -11.07 44.41
CA ILE A 228 -26.76 -11.22 44.04
C ILE A 228 -27.66 -10.81 45.20
N PHE A 229 -27.31 -11.22 46.42
CA PHE A 229 -28.05 -10.81 47.60
C PHE A 229 -28.06 -9.28 47.77
N ILE A 230 -26.91 -8.64 47.57
CA ILE A 230 -26.81 -7.17 47.64
C ILE A 230 -27.63 -6.53 46.52
N SER A 231 -27.50 -6.98 45.27
CA SER A 231 -28.19 -6.38 44.12
C SER A 231 -29.70 -6.59 44.12
N GLU A 232 -30.17 -7.77 44.48
CA GLU A 232 -31.58 -8.14 44.36
C GLU A 232 -32.38 -7.94 45.63
N ARG A 233 -31.74 -7.97 46.80
CA ARG A 233 -32.43 -7.86 48.10
C ARG A 233 -32.09 -6.57 48.81
N ILE A 234 -30.80 -6.33 49.09
CA ILE A 234 -30.41 -5.15 49.86
C ILE A 234 -30.75 -3.86 49.10
N TYR A 235 -30.35 -3.77 47.84
CA TYR A 235 -30.47 -2.55 47.05
C TYR A 235 -31.90 -2.24 46.60
N LYS A 236 -32.75 -3.26 46.43
CA LYS A 236 -34.16 -3.07 46.02
C LYS A 236 -35.10 -2.78 47.17
N GLU A 237 -34.79 -3.27 48.37
CA GLU A 237 -35.74 -3.28 49.50
C GLU A 237 -35.40 -2.25 50.60
N PHE A 238 -34.19 -1.65 50.62
CA PHE A 238 -33.78 -0.65 51.61
C PHE A 238 -33.65 0.76 51.02
N ASP A 239 -33.81 1.77 51.88
CA ASP A 239 -33.64 3.18 51.56
C ASP A 239 -32.17 3.59 51.36
N MET A 240 -31.98 4.79 50.80
CA MET A 240 -30.66 5.35 50.51
C MET A 240 -29.80 5.57 51.78
N ASP A 241 -30.43 5.86 52.92
CA ASP A 241 -29.74 6.08 54.19
C ASP A 241 -29.10 4.78 54.70
N LYS A 242 -29.79 3.64 54.60
CA LYS A 242 -29.20 2.33 54.94
C LYS A 242 -28.12 1.89 53.96
N LEU A 243 -28.25 2.25 52.68
CA LEU A 243 -27.23 1.98 51.66
C LEU A 243 -25.94 2.79 51.87
N GLN A 244 -26.01 3.94 52.54
CA GLN A 244 -24.83 4.71 52.90
C GLN A 244 -23.89 3.93 53.84
N TYR A 245 -24.44 3.07 54.72
CA TYR A 245 -23.63 2.21 55.59
C TYR A 245 -22.92 1.08 54.85
N LEU A 246 -23.41 0.69 53.66
CA LEU A 246 -22.70 -0.23 52.77
C LEU A 246 -21.43 0.43 52.21
N VAL A 247 -21.54 1.68 51.75
CA VAL A 247 -20.39 2.50 51.30
C VAL A 247 -19.37 2.65 52.42
N ASP A 248 -19.81 2.97 53.64
CA ASP A 248 -18.91 3.09 54.80
C ASP A 248 -18.23 1.77 55.18
N SER A 249 -18.90 0.64 54.92
CA SER A 249 -18.35 -0.70 55.17
C SER A 249 -17.31 -1.11 54.12
N LEU A 250 -17.49 -0.70 52.86
CA LEU A 250 -16.51 -0.91 51.79
C LEU A 250 -15.16 -0.25 52.13
N PHE A 251 -15.17 1.02 52.56
CA PHE A 251 -13.94 1.72 52.95
C PHE A 251 -13.19 1.04 54.10
N LEU A 252 -13.92 0.46 55.06
CA LEU A 252 -13.31 -0.32 56.15
C LEU A 252 -12.67 -1.62 55.64
N ILE A 253 -13.34 -2.34 54.73
CA ILE A 253 -12.81 -3.57 54.15
C ILE A 253 -11.57 -3.29 53.31
N TRP A 254 -11.56 -2.22 52.52
CA TRP A 254 -10.40 -1.81 51.72
C TRP A 254 -9.18 -1.44 52.57
N GLY A 255 -9.42 -0.97 53.81
CA GLY A 255 -8.39 -0.69 54.81
C GLY A 255 -7.71 -1.93 55.40
N MET A 256 -8.27 -3.12 55.18
CA MET A 256 -7.74 -4.35 55.75
C MET A 256 -6.52 -4.85 54.94
N PRO A 257 -5.45 -5.31 55.61
CA PRO A 257 -4.20 -5.71 54.95
C PRO A 257 -4.30 -7.02 54.16
N ASP A 258 -5.37 -7.78 54.36
CA ASP A 258 -5.71 -9.08 53.76
C ASP A 258 -6.82 -8.96 52.69
N PHE A 259 -7.18 -7.74 52.26
CA PHE A 259 -8.07 -7.52 51.13
C PHE A 259 -7.36 -7.81 49.80
N ASP A 260 -7.93 -8.72 48.99
CA ASP A 260 -7.29 -9.22 47.76
C ASP A 260 -8.25 -9.32 46.55
N LEU A 261 -9.57 -9.32 46.76
CA LEU A 261 -10.58 -9.43 45.69
C LEU A 261 -11.09 -8.08 45.19
N VAL A 262 -10.23 -7.35 44.47
CA VAL A 262 -10.53 -6.01 43.92
C VAL A 262 -11.65 -6.04 42.90
N GLU A 263 -11.57 -6.93 41.91
CA GLU A 263 -12.54 -6.96 40.80
C GLU A 263 -13.96 -7.27 41.27
N ASP A 264 -14.11 -8.28 42.13
CA ASP A 264 -15.42 -8.64 42.66
C ASP A 264 -16.01 -7.53 43.54
N CYS A 265 -15.16 -6.75 44.19
CA CYS A 265 -15.60 -5.59 44.93
C CYS A 265 -16.11 -4.48 44.01
N VAL A 266 -15.47 -4.26 42.85
CA VAL A 266 -15.94 -3.31 41.83
C VAL A 266 -17.31 -3.71 41.29
N ASP A 267 -17.59 -5.00 41.12
CA ASP A 267 -18.93 -5.45 40.71
C ASP A 267 -20.00 -5.03 41.71
N ILE A 268 -19.69 -4.99 43.02
CA ILE A 268 -20.62 -4.47 44.04
C ILE A 268 -20.74 -2.95 43.95
N ILE A 269 -19.64 -2.23 43.76
CA ILE A 269 -19.65 -0.77 43.58
C ILE A 269 -20.55 -0.40 42.37
N ASN A 270 -20.54 -1.22 41.32
CA ASN A 270 -21.34 -1.03 40.11
C ASN A 270 -22.84 -1.33 40.28
N ILE A 271 -23.29 -1.71 41.47
CA ILE A 271 -24.72 -1.82 41.84
C ILE A 271 -25.25 -0.47 42.35
N LEU A 272 -24.38 0.42 42.85
CA LEU A 272 -24.76 1.66 43.53
C LEU A 272 -25.56 2.63 42.62
N SER A 273 -26.41 3.46 43.24
CA SER A 273 -27.09 4.56 42.53
C SER A 273 -26.09 5.59 42.05
N GLU A 274 -26.52 6.46 41.14
CA GLU A 274 -25.74 7.62 40.74
C GLU A 274 -25.26 8.45 41.93
N GLU A 275 -26.14 8.73 42.90
CA GLU A 275 -25.83 9.53 44.08
C GLU A 275 -24.79 8.86 44.98
N SER A 276 -24.99 7.58 45.33
CA SER A 276 -24.04 6.83 46.17
C SER A 276 -22.71 6.57 45.46
N TYR A 277 -22.71 6.35 44.14
CA TYR A 277 -21.49 6.18 43.35
C TYR A 277 -20.69 7.49 43.27
N LYS A 278 -21.35 8.62 43.02
CA LYS A 278 -20.73 9.95 43.05
C LYS A 278 -20.18 10.27 44.43
N GLU A 279 -20.92 9.96 45.49
CA GLU A 279 -20.48 10.16 46.86
C GLU A 279 -19.26 9.31 47.22
N LEU A 280 -19.24 8.04 46.81
CA LEU A 280 -18.07 7.17 46.94
C LEU A 280 -16.85 7.79 46.25
N LEU A 281 -16.99 8.27 45.02
CA LEU A 281 -15.91 8.93 44.29
C LEU A 281 -15.43 10.22 44.96
N ARG A 282 -16.33 11.03 45.57
CA ARG A 282 -15.94 12.23 46.33
C ARG A 282 -15.12 11.89 47.57
N ARG A 283 -15.39 10.75 48.20
CA ARG A 283 -14.71 10.33 49.43
C ARG A 283 -13.33 9.71 49.19
N ILE A 284 -13.11 9.03 48.06
CA ILE A 284 -11.83 8.38 47.73
C ILE A 284 -10.63 9.35 47.90
N PRO A 285 -10.65 10.59 47.34
CA PRO A 285 -9.64 11.63 47.56
C PRO A 285 -9.26 11.83 49.02
N HIS A 286 -10.24 12.05 49.90
CA HIS A 286 -10.00 12.32 51.32
C HIS A 286 -9.30 11.17 52.04
N TYR A 287 -9.56 9.93 51.63
CA TYR A 287 -8.87 8.77 52.19
C TYR A 287 -7.45 8.60 51.65
N LEU A 288 -7.19 9.00 50.39
CA LEU A 288 -5.84 9.10 49.82
C LEU A 288 -5.00 10.20 50.50
N GLU A 289 -5.64 11.22 51.08
CA GLU A 289 -4.97 12.27 51.86
C GLU A 289 -4.71 11.88 53.34
N SER A 290 -5.56 11.03 53.94
CA SER A 290 -5.50 10.64 55.36
C SER A 290 -4.29 9.75 55.69
N LYS A 291 -3.55 9.98 56.81
CA LYS A 291 -2.30 9.26 57.22
C LYS A 291 -2.46 7.77 57.60
N ASN A 292 -3.29 7.01 56.89
CA ASN A 292 -3.55 5.61 57.19
C ASN A 292 -2.52 4.66 56.55
N HIS A 293 -2.54 3.40 57.00
CA HIS A 293 -1.61 2.32 56.67
C HIS A 293 -1.29 2.21 55.16
N GLU A 294 -0.02 1.99 54.78
CA GLU A 294 0.46 2.01 53.37
C GLU A 294 -0.34 1.11 52.42
N LYS A 295 -0.73 -0.08 52.90
CA LYS A 295 -1.56 -1.02 52.13
C LYS A 295 -2.94 -0.44 51.76
N TYR A 296 -3.48 0.45 52.59
CA TYR A 296 -4.80 1.03 52.35
C TYR A 296 -4.80 1.91 51.11
N TYR A 297 -3.80 2.79 50.95
CA TYR A 297 -3.64 3.60 49.74
C TYR A 297 -3.49 2.75 48.50
N VAL A 298 -2.68 1.69 48.58
CA VAL A 298 -2.48 0.77 47.45
C VAL A 298 -3.81 0.12 47.05
N ASN A 299 -4.64 -0.27 48.02
CA ASN A 299 -5.95 -0.84 47.76
C ASN A 299 -6.90 0.17 47.13
N LEU A 300 -6.94 1.42 47.62
CA LEU A 300 -7.74 2.49 47.02
C LEU A 300 -7.35 2.76 45.57
N MET A 301 -6.05 2.89 45.27
CA MET A 301 -5.58 3.09 43.90
C MET A 301 -5.94 1.89 42.99
N LYS A 302 -5.84 0.65 43.49
CA LYS A 302 -6.26 -0.55 42.75
C LYS A 302 -7.78 -0.55 42.48
N ILE A 303 -8.58 -0.11 43.44
CA ILE A 303 -10.03 0.03 43.30
C ILE A 303 -10.36 1.09 42.26
N THR A 304 -9.73 2.27 42.31
CA THR A 304 -9.91 3.32 41.29
C THR A 304 -9.60 2.79 39.89
N TYR A 305 -8.49 2.07 39.72
CA TYR A 305 -8.17 1.42 38.45
C TYR A 305 -9.20 0.35 38.06
N GLY A 306 -9.63 -0.49 39.00
CA GLY A 306 -10.66 -1.50 38.75
C GLY A 306 -12.00 -0.91 38.32
N MET A 307 -12.41 0.21 38.93
CA MET A 307 -13.61 0.96 38.54
C MET A 307 -13.49 1.57 37.14
N LEU A 308 -12.29 1.97 36.71
CA LEU A 308 -12.07 2.40 35.33
C LEU A 308 -12.08 1.22 34.37
N LEU A 309 -11.49 0.08 34.74
CA LEU A 309 -11.45 -1.12 33.91
C LEU A 309 -12.85 -1.73 33.70
N LYS A 310 -13.70 -1.70 34.73
CA LYS A 310 -15.10 -2.11 34.70
C LYS A 310 -15.98 -0.92 35.11
N PRO A 311 -16.22 0.06 34.21
CA PRO A 311 -17.00 1.24 34.53
C PRO A 311 -18.44 0.87 34.87
N HIS A 312 -19.11 1.73 35.63
CA HIS A 312 -20.50 1.57 36.00
C HIS A 312 -21.38 1.40 34.74
N PRO A 313 -22.33 0.45 34.69
CA PRO A 313 -23.12 0.16 33.47
C PRO A 313 -24.00 1.33 33.02
N LYS A 314 -24.41 2.20 33.95
CA LYS A 314 -25.10 3.46 33.64
C LYS A 314 -24.10 4.57 33.37
N ARG A 315 -24.38 5.39 32.34
CA ARG A 315 -23.62 6.61 32.05
C ARG A 315 -24.13 7.77 32.90
N PHE A 316 -23.36 8.15 33.90
CA PHE A 316 -23.68 9.25 34.81
C PHE A 316 -23.01 10.55 34.35
N GLN A 317 -23.71 11.67 34.49
CA GLN A 317 -23.15 12.98 34.12
C GLN A 317 -22.10 13.44 35.14
N LYS A 318 -21.02 14.07 34.67
CA LYS A 318 -19.93 14.65 35.48
C LYS A 318 -19.11 13.63 36.30
N VAL A 319 -19.17 12.35 35.96
CA VAL A 319 -18.38 11.31 36.65
C VAL A 319 -16.91 11.32 36.22
N ASP A 320 -16.63 11.65 34.97
CA ASP A 320 -15.32 12.04 34.43
C ASP A 320 -14.63 13.10 35.30
N ILE A 321 -15.33 14.15 35.73
CA ILE A 321 -14.78 15.19 36.62
C ILE A 321 -14.37 14.57 37.96
N LEU A 322 -15.20 13.73 38.58
CA LEU A 322 -14.85 13.08 39.85
C LEU A 322 -13.68 12.11 39.70
N PHE A 323 -13.61 11.35 38.61
CA PHE A 323 -12.45 10.52 38.32
C PHE A 323 -11.19 11.36 38.09
N SER A 324 -11.28 12.50 37.43
CA SER A 324 -10.13 13.40 37.26
C SER A 324 -9.56 13.88 38.61
N VAL A 325 -10.41 14.07 39.63
CA VAL A 325 -9.96 14.35 41.02
C VAL A 325 -9.26 13.14 41.64
N CYS A 326 -9.83 11.94 41.51
CA CYS A 326 -9.17 10.71 42.00
C CYS A 326 -7.81 10.49 41.34
N LEU A 327 -7.72 10.71 40.01
CA LEU A 327 -6.49 10.58 39.24
C LEU A 327 -5.44 11.63 39.64
N ARG A 328 -5.88 12.87 39.90
CA ARG A 328 -5.03 13.94 40.44
C ARG A 328 -4.31 13.47 41.70
N ASP A 329 -5.04 12.85 42.64
CA ASP A 329 -4.46 12.43 43.92
C ASP A 329 -3.49 11.24 43.75
N ILE A 330 -3.73 10.36 42.78
CA ILE A 330 -2.75 9.32 42.38
C ILE A 330 -1.45 9.96 41.86
N VAL A 331 -1.57 11.01 41.03
CA VAL A 331 -0.42 11.71 40.45
C VAL A 331 0.39 12.47 41.50
N VAL A 332 -0.25 13.08 42.51
CA VAL A 332 0.45 13.75 43.63
C VAL A 332 1.43 12.80 44.33
N HIS A 333 1.09 11.51 44.39
CA HIS A 333 1.93 10.49 45.01
C HIS A 333 3.14 10.06 44.17
N PHE A 334 3.34 10.60 42.96
CA PHE A 334 4.61 10.45 42.23
C PHE A 334 5.79 11.02 43.02
N LEU A 335 5.57 12.02 43.86
CA LEU A 335 6.61 12.62 44.71
C LEU A 335 6.55 12.12 46.16
N ASN A 336 5.87 11.01 46.43
CA ASN A 336 5.76 10.47 47.78
C ASN A 336 7.13 10.02 48.32
N LYS A 337 7.41 10.31 49.60
CA LYS A 337 8.65 9.90 50.28
C LYS A 337 8.76 8.37 50.42
N LYS A 338 7.63 7.66 50.49
CA LYS A 338 7.58 6.20 50.64
C LYS A 338 7.62 5.52 49.27
N ARG A 339 8.70 4.77 49.03
CA ARG A 339 9.01 4.10 47.76
C ARG A 339 7.86 3.22 47.25
N GLN A 340 7.30 2.36 48.10
CA GLN A 340 6.23 1.45 47.70
C GLN A 340 4.99 2.18 47.17
N ILE A 341 4.65 3.33 47.76
CA ILE A 341 3.53 4.15 47.32
C ILE A 341 3.87 4.77 45.97
N GLN A 342 5.03 5.42 45.84
CA GLN A 342 5.48 6.04 44.60
C GLN A 342 5.50 5.05 43.42
N GLU A 343 6.13 3.88 43.58
CA GLU A 343 6.20 2.85 42.53
C GLU A 343 4.80 2.34 42.15
N LYS A 344 3.92 2.15 43.13
CA LYS A 344 2.55 1.69 42.87
C LYS A 344 1.70 2.76 42.19
N SER A 345 1.86 4.04 42.56
CA SER A 345 1.18 5.15 41.88
C SER A 345 1.59 5.24 40.41
N ILE A 346 2.88 5.12 40.11
CA ILE A 346 3.40 5.11 38.72
C ILE A 346 2.86 3.89 37.96
N GLU A 347 2.89 2.70 38.56
CA GLU A 347 2.37 1.47 37.93
C GLU A 347 0.86 1.55 37.65
N ILE A 348 0.07 2.05 38.59
CA ILE A 348 -1.38 2.14 38.44
C ILE A 348 -1.74 3.22 37.42
N PHE A 349 -1.11 4.39 37.48
CA PHE A 349 -1.36 5.46 36.53
C PHE A 349 -0.92 5.07 35.11
N SER A 350 0.19 4.34 34.96
CA SER A 350 0.59 3.82 33.64
C SER A 350 -0.42 2.83 33.08
N LYS A 351 -1.00 1.95 33.91
CA LYS A 351 -2.09 1.04 33.50
C LYS A 351 -3.34 1.81 33.09
N ILE A 352 -3.69 2.89 33.77
CA ILE A 352 -4.82 3.76 33.42
C ILE A 352 -4.59 4.41 32.05
N CYS A 353 -3.37 4.88 31.77
CA CYS A 353 -3.02 5.51 30.50
C CYS A 353 -3.13 4.58 29.27
N VAL A 354 -3.20 3.27 29.48
CA VAL A 354 -3.28 2.25 28.41
C VAL A 354 -4.72 1.86 28.07
N LEU A 355 -5.71 2.36 28.82
CA LEU A 355 -7.13 2.09 28.58
C LEU A 355 -7.68 2.96 27.43
N ASP A 356 -7.19 2.73 26.20
CA ASP A 356 -7.45 3.59 25.03
C ASP A 356 -8.92 3.66 24.59
N ASP A 357 -9.73 2.63 24.86
CA ASP A 357 -11.17 2.59 24.54
C ASP A 357 -12.08 3.03 25.69
N ASN A 358 -11.50 3.54 26.78
CA ASN A 358 -12.29 3.90 27.95
C ASN A 358 -12.82 5.34 27.86
N ILE A 359 -14.14 5.48 27.71
CA ILE A 359 -14.84 6.78 27.56
C ILE A 359 -14.50 7.74 28.71
N ILE A 360 -14.40 7.25 29.95
CA ILE A 360 -14.11 8.10 31.12
C ILE A 360 -12.67 8.59 31.05
N VAL A 361 -11.71 7.70 30.81
CA VAL A 361 -10.29 8.07 30.69
C VAL A 361 -10.09 9.04 29.53
N ASN A 362 -10.65 8.75 28.36
CA ASN A 362 -10.56 9.63 27.20
C ASN A 362 -11.17 10.99 27.49
N SER A 363 -12.35 11.06 28.10
CA SER A 363 -12.98 12.32 28.53
C SER A 363 -12.12 13.11 29.52
N VAL A 364 -11.42 12.45 30.46
CA VAL A 364 -10.47 13.14 31.36
C VAL A 364 -9.28 13.72 30.60
N PHE A 365 -8.71 12.97 29.64
CA PHE A 365 -7.57 13.44 28.85
C PHE A 365 -7.98 14.48 27.79
N GLU A 366 -9.22 14.44 27.28
CA GLU A 366 -9.84 15.49 26.47
C GLU A 366 -10.04 16.77 27.29
N LEU A 367 -10.57 16.68 28.51
CA LEU A 367 -10.67 17.83 29.42
C LEU A 367 -9.28 18.42 29.73
N MET A 368 -8.28 17.56 29.92
CA MET A 368 -6.89 17.99 30.09
C MET A 368 -6.34 18.66 28.83
N ASN A 369 -6.77 18.23 27.63
CA ASN A 369 -6.41 18.87 26.37
C ASN A 369 -7.03 20.28 26.25
N GLU A 370 -8.31 20.42 26.56
CA GLU A 370 -9.04 21.69 26.48
C GLU A 370 -8.55 22.72 27.50
N THR A 371 -8.26 22.27 28.73
CA THR A 371 -7.95 23.17 29.84
C THR A 371 -6.45 23.30 30.14
N GLY A 372 -5.63 22.41 29.59
CA GLY A 372 -4.21 22.25 29.96
C GLY A 372 -3.98 21.71 31.39
N LYS A 373 -5.06 21.35 32.11
CA LYS A 373 -5.05 21.03 33.53
C LYS A 373 -5.73 19.70 33.84
N LEU A 374 -5.16 18.95 34.80
CA LEU A 374 -5.85 17.85 35.46
C LEU A 374 -6.56 18.40 36.70
N VAL A 375 -7.80 18.86 36.52
CA VAL A 375 -8.63 19.61 37.49
C VAL A 375 -8.03 20.96 37.89
N THR A 376 -6.93 20.93 38.63
CA THR A 376 -6.24 22.11 39.21
C THR A 376 -4.74 22.10 38.95
N PHE A 377 -4.13 20.95 38.67
CA PHE A 377 -2.71 20.89 38.31
C PHE A 377 -2.51 21.20 36.84
N GLU A 378 -1.57 22.10 36.55
CA GLU A 378 -1.10 22.29 35.18
C GLU A 378 -0.37 21.02 34.73
N SER A 379 -0.59 20.62 33.47
CA SER A 379 0.08 19.47 32.86
C SER A 379 1.61 19.57 32.98
N VAL A 380 2.15 20.80 32.97
CA VAL A 380 3.57 21.11 33.20
C VAL A 380 4.06 20.65 34.57
N ASP A 381 3.26 20.82 35.61
CA ASP A 381 3.65 20.44 36.97
C ASP A 381 3.73 18.93 37.14
N ILE A 382 2.88 18.20 36.41
CA ILE A 382 2.97 16.74 36.32
C ILE A 382 4.27 16.34 35.61
N LEU A 383 4.62 16.99 34.50
CA LEU A 383 5.89 16.76 33.80
C LEU A 383 7.10 17.09 34.69
N ARG A 384 7.07 18.21 35.44
CA ARG A 384 8.11 18.57 36.43
C ARG A 384 8.21 17.53 37.55
N ALA A 385 7.09 17.00 38.03
CA ALA A 385 7.08 15.93 39.01
C ALA A 385 7.76 14.66 38.44
N MET A 386 7.42 14.26 37.21
CA MET A 386 8.09 13.14 36.52
C MET A 386 9.59 13.38 36.37
N LEU A 387 10.00 14.59 35.96
CA LEU A 387 11.40 14.98 35.84
C LEU A 387 12.14 14.81 37.17
N LYS A 388 11.58 15.33 38.27
CA LYS A 388 12.17 15.21 39.62
C LYS A 388 12.28 13.76 40.10
N VAL A 389 11.34 12.89 39.72
CA VAL A 389 11.43 11.44 40.01
C VAL A 389 12.58 10.78 39.25
N LEU A 390 12.85 11.23 38.03
CA LEU A 390 13.91 10.69 37.18
C LEU A 390 15.30 11.22 37.56
N GLU A 391 15.41 12.48 37.99
CA GLU A 391 16.66 13.10 38.49
C GLU A 391 17.14 12.49 39.81
N ASN A 392 16.24 11.86 40.58
CA ASN A 392 16.63 11.17 41.80
C ASN A 392 17.41 9.88 41.46
N ASN A 393 18.75 10.00 41.44
CA ASN A 393 19.73 8.97 41.07
C ASN A 393 19.63 7.65 41.86
N LYS A 394 18.83 7.55 42.93
CA LYS A 394 18.59 6.28 43.65
C LYS A 394 18.00 5.16 42.78
N TYR A 395 17.58 5.46 41.55
CA TYR A 395 16.81 4.58 40.68
C TYR A 395 17.29 4.57 39.22
N ALA A 396 18.51 5.06 38.96
CA ALA A 396 19.11 5.00 37.63
C ALA A 396 19.09 3.54 37.12
N GLY A 397 18.60 3.33 35.90
CA GLY A 397 18.58 2.01 35.25
C GLY A 397 17.45 1.04 35.63
N ASN A 398 16.34 1.43 36.29
CA ASN A 398 15.19 0.53 36.47
C ASN A 398 14.29 0.49 35.21
N PRO A 399 14.32 -0.59 34.39
CA PRO A 399 13.65 -0.64 33.10
C PRO A 399 12.12 -0.67 33.21
N VAL A 400 11.58 -1.31 34.26
CA VAL A 400 10.12 -1.42 34.46
C VAL A 400 9.52 -0.05 34.81
N ARG A 401 10.19 0.70 35.69
CA ARG A 401 9.77 2.07 36.03
C ARG A 401 9.86 3.00 34.83
N ASN A 402 10.97 2.97 34.10
CA ASN A 402 11.17 3.83 32.93
C ASN A 402 10.14 3.51 31.83
N LYS A 403 9.81 2.23 31.62
CA LYS A 403 8.71 1.84 30.73
C LYS A 403 7.38 2.43 31.18
N ASN A 404 7.00 2.31 32.46
CA ASN A 404 5.75 2.87 32.97
C ASN A 404 5.71 4.40 32.82
N MET A 405 6.80 5.10 33.14
CA MET A 405 6.91 6.54 32.97
C MET A 405 6.82 6.97 31.50
N LEU A 406 7.42 6.21 30.58
CA LEU A 406 7.27 6.46 29.15
C LEU A 406 5.82 6.31 28.69
N MET A 407 5.09 5.30 29.18
CA MET A 407 3.67 5.11 28.83
C MET A 407 2.81 6.29 29.30
N ILE A 408 3.06 6.77 30.51
CA ILE A 408 2.40 7.97 31.06
C ILE A 408 2.72 9.19 30.19
N LEU A 409 4.01 9.42 29.91
CA LEU A 409 4.46 10.53 29.09
C LEU A 409 3.82 10.47 27.70
N SER A 410 3.85 9.31 27.04
CA SER A 410 3.27 9.13 25.70
C SER A 410 1.80 9.50 25.67
N LYS A 411 0.99 9.01 26.62
CA LYS A 411 -0.45 9.33 26.67
C LYS A 411 -0.68 10.82 26.89
N MET A 412 0.10 11.46 27.78
CA MET A 412 0.00 12.90 28.01
C MET A 412 0.36 13.73 26.77
N LEU A 413 1.50 13.46 26.14
CA LEU A 413 1.95 14.21 24.95
C LEU A 413 1.00 14.02 23.76
N VAL A 414 0.48 12.81 23.56
CA VAL A 414 -0.52 12.54 22.51
C VAL A 414 -1.84 13.25 22.80
N SER A 415 -2.20 13.48 24.06
CA SER A 415 -3.47 14.13 24.41
C SER A 415 -3.40 15.67 24.41
N LEU A 416 -2.25 16.28 24.70
CA LEU A 416 -2.11 17.75 24.82
C LEU A 416 -1.94 18.44 23.45
N ASN A 417 -2.68 19.52 23.19
CA ASN A 417 -2.54 20.35 21.99
C ASN A 417 -1.25 21.19 22.00
N VAL A 418 -0.83 21.67 23.17
CA VAL A 418 0.40 22.45 23.34
C VAL A 418 1.36 21.64 24.22
N ILE A 419 2.51 21.25 23.66
CA ILE A 419 3.51 20.45 24.37
C ILE A 419 4.64 21.35 24.86
N HIS A 420 5.06 21.15 26.11
CA HIS A 420 6.26 21.79 26.66
C HIS A 420 7.52 21.05 26.20
N GLY A 421 7.92 21.29 24.94
CA GLY A 421 8.99 20.58 24.24
C GLY A 421 10.28 20.42 25.05
N THR A 422 10.75 21.47 25.74
CA THR A 422 11.99 21.43 26.53
C THR A 422 11.93 20.41 27.68
N ILE A 423 10.87 20.44 28.49
CA ILE A 423 10.73 19.53 29.65
C ILE A 423 10.49 18.10 29.15
N SER A 424 9.64 17.92 28.13
CA SER A 424 9.36 16.62 27.54
C SER A 424 10.62 15.96 26.97
N SER A 425 11.45 16.72 26.25
CA SER A 425 12.74 16.26 25.73
C SER A 425 13.69 15.85 26.86
N GLN A 426 13.80 16.64 27.93
CA GLN A 426 14.62 16.28 29.11
C GLN A 426 14.15 14.97 29.76
N ILE A 427 12.85 14.77 29.90
CA ILE A 427 12.27 13.52 30.44
C ILE A 427 12.63 12.34 29.54
N ILE A 428 12.43 12.44 28.22
CA ILE A 428 12.78 11.35 27.27
C ILE A 428 14.27 11.02 27.34
N PHE A 429 15.12 12.06 27.38
CA PHE A 429 16.56 11.88 27.52
C PHE A 429 16.91 11.14 28.80
N LEU A 430 16.38 11.53 29.96
CA LEU A 430 16.64 10.87 31.24
C LEU A 430 16.08 9.45 31.31
N LEU A 431 14.93 9.18 30.69
CA LEU A 431 14.37 7.82 30.60
C LEU A 431 15.30 6.87 29.84
N CYS A 432 16.06 7.39 28.88
CA CYS A 432 16.94 6.62 27.98
C CYS A 432 18.43 6.79 28.27
N LYS A 433 18.83 7.65 29.22
CA LYS A 433 20.23 8.11 29.43
C LYS A 433 21.21 6.95 29.63
N ASP A 434 20.81 6.00 30.48
CA ASP A 434 21.61 4.83 30.88
C ASP A 434 21.19 3.53 30.17
N GLY A 435 20.31 3.64 29.16
CA GLY A 435 19.84 2.48 28.41
C GLY A 435 20.90 1.99 27.41
N THR A 436 21.17 0.69 27.40
CA THR A 436 21.85 0.00 26.29
C THR A 436 20.83 -0.43 25.23
N PRO A 437 21.25 -0.74 24.00
CA PRO A 437 20.35 -1.27 22.97
C PRO A 437 19.56 -2.51 23.45
N TYR A 438 20.18 -3.41 24.21
CA TYR A 438 19.49 -4.55 24.82
C TYR A 438 18.31 -4.14 25.72
N SER A 439 18.50 -3.12 26.56
CA SER A 439 17.48 -2.65 27.51
C SER A 439 16.36 -1.86 26.84
N LEU A 440 16.67 -1.09 25.79
CA LEU A 440 15.71 -0.20 25.13
C LEU A 440 14.93 -0.86 23.99
N LYS A 441 15.37 -2.02 23.46
CA LYS A 441 14.65 -2.70 22.37
C LYS A 441 13.17 -2.98 22.68
N TYR A 442 12.84 -3.24 23.95
CA TYR A 442 11.46 -3.54 24.38
C TYR A 442 10.54 -2.31 24.42
N ILE A 443 11.11 -1.10 24.43
CA ILE A 443 10.35 0.15 24.40
C ILE A 443 10.43 0.86 23.04
N LEU A 444 11.25 0.36 22.10
CA LEU A 444 11.38 0.88 20.75
C LEU A 444 10.02 1.03 20.03
N PRO A 445 9.08 0.07 20.07
CA PRO A 445 7.77 0.24 19.44
C PRO A 445 6.97 1.42 20.02
N ASN A 446 7.08 1.63 21.34
CA ASN A 446 6.38 2.73 22.02
C ASN A 446 7.00 4.10 21.67
N LEU A 447 8.33 4.16 21.59
CA LEU A 447 9.05 5.36 21.15
C LEU A 447 8.76 5.68 19.68
N HIS A 448 8.69 4.67 18.81
CA HIS A 448 8.33 4.82 17.41
C HIS A 448 6.91 5.36 17.25
N CYS A 449 5.94 4.75 17.93
CA CYS A 449 4.56 5.22 17.95
C CYS A 449 4.45 6.67 18.44
N LEU A 450 5.16 7.02 19.52
CA LEU A 450 5.21 8.38 20.03
C LEU A 450 5.81 9.35 19.00
N PHE A 451 6.92 8.98 18.35
CA PHE A 451 7.56 9.80 17.31
C PHE A 451 6.61 10.10 16.15
N LEU A 452 5.89 9.09 15.65
CA LEU A 452 4.92 9.26 14.56
C LEU A 452 3.76 10.15 14.98
N LYS A 453 3.14 9.92 16.15
CA LYS A 453 2.04 10.78 16.65
C LYS A 453 2.47 12.22 16.91
N LEU A 454 3.70 12.44 17.37
CA LEU A 454 4.27 13.79 17.51
C LEU A 454 4.57 14.45 16.15
N SER A 455 4.74 13.67 15.08
CA SER A 455 4.91 14.20 13.72
C SER A 455 3.62 14.84 13.23
N GLU A 456 2.45 14.34 13.63
CA GLU A 456 1.14 14.95 13.34
C GLU A 456 0.97 16.33 14.00
N LYS A 457 1.64 16.54 15.14
CA LYS A 457 1.59 17.79 15.92
C LYS A 457 2.71 18.78 15.58
N PHE A 458 3.59 18.45 14.64
CA PHE A 458 4.76 19.27 14.26
C PHE A 458 5.73 19.61 15.41
N GLU A 459 5.81 18.76 16.43
CA GLU A 459 6.61 18.99 17.65
C GLU A 459 8.09 18.60 17.46
N ARG A 460 8.89 19.50 16.87
CA ARG A 460 10.27 19.24 16.44
C ARG A 460 11.20 18.80 17.56
N ASP A 461 11.22 19.48 18.70
CA ASP A 461 12.22 19.28 19.77
C ASP A 461 12.14 17.87 20.40
N VAL A 462 10.92 17.39 20.62
CA VAL A 462 10.68 16.08 21.24
C VAL A 462 10.98 14.96 20.25
N ARG A 463 10.58 15.13 18.98
CA ARG A 463 10.90 14.20 17.89
C ARG A 463 12.40 14.06 17.69
N LEU A 464 13.11 15.18 17.67
CA LEU A 464 14.57 15.22 17.54
C LEU A 464 15.24 14.46 18.70
N THR A 465 14.76 14.64 19.92
CA THR A 465 15.29 13.91 21.09
C THR A 465 15.07 12.40 20.97
N ILE A 466 13.89 11.95 20.54
CA ILE A 466 13.63 10.52 20.30
C ILE A 466 14.56 9.99 19.20
N LEU A 467 14.76 10.75 18.12
CA LEU A 467 15.64 10.36 17.03
C LEU A 467 17.10 10.27 17.47
N ARG A 468 17.57 11.18 18.34
CA ARG A 468 18.90 11.11 18.98
C ARG A 468 19.06 9.84 19.81
N VAL A 469 18.01 9.40 20.50
CA VAL A 469 18.03 8.10 21.22
C VAL A 469 18.17 6.95 20.21
N PHE A 470 17.36 6.92 19.15
CA PHE A 470 17.47 5.87 18.12
C PHE A 470 18.87 5.83 17.49
N PHE A 471 19.40 6.99 17.12
CA PHE A 471 20.71 7.10 16.49
C PHE A 471 21.83 6.65 17.44
N LYS A 472 21.83 7.13 18.69
CA LYS A 472 22.79 6.72 19.72
C LYS A 472 22.78 5.20 19.92
N MET A 473 21.60 4.56 19.91
CA MET A 473 21.49 3.11 20.04
C MET A 473 21.94 2.36 18.79
N ALA A 474 21.71 2.90 17.60
CA ALA A 474 22.17 2.29 16.33
C ALA A 474 23.70 2.33 16.19
N ILE A 475 24.35 3.42 16.61
CA ILE A 475 25.82 3.55 16.54
C ILE A 475 26.56 2.89 17.70
N HIS A 476 25.85 2.38 18.71
CA HIS A 476 26.45 1.70 19.86
C HIS A 476 27.18 0.41 19.41
N GLN A 477 28.17 -0.05 20.20
CA GLN A 477 28.99 -1.24 19.89
C GLN A 477 28.31 -2.59 20.24
N ASP A 478 27.10 -2.55 20.81
CA ASP A 478 26.39 -3.74 21.29
C ASP A 478 25.80 -4.52 20.09
N SER A 479 25.68 -5.84 20.18
CA SER A 479 25.07 -6.66 19.12
C SER A 479 23.59 -6.32 18.90
N TYR A 480 22.88 -5.88 19.94
CA TYR A 480 21.49 -5.43 19.85
C TYR A 480 21.34 -4.06 19.16
N SER A 481 22.44 -3.34 18.87
CA SER A 481 22.40 -2.13 18.04
C SER A 481 21.84 -2.39 16.64
N ALA A 482 21.99 -3.62 16.13
CA ALA A 482 21.47 -4.02 14.82
C ALA A 482 19.96 -3.78 14.70
N VAL A 483 19.18 -3.99 15.77
CA VAL A 483 17.73 -3.75 15.77
C VAL A 483 17.40 -2.27 15.54
N PHE A 484 18.17 -1.37 16.16
CA PHE A 484 17.99 0.09 15.99
C PHE A 484 18.52 0.57 14.64
N LEU A 485 19.63 -0.01 14.17
CA LEU A 485 20.20 0.23 12.85
C LEU A 485 19.20 -0.14 11.75
N GLU A 486 18.63 -1.34 11.81
CA GLU A 486 17.60 -1.82 10.88
C GLU A 486 16.32 -0.98 10.96
N HIS A 487 15.89 -0.61 12.17
CA HIS A 487 14.73 0.25 12.37
C HIS A 487 14.93 1.61 11.68
N LEU A 488 16.00 2.33 12.00
CA LEU A 488 16.29 3.61 11.36
C LEU A 488 16.45 3.47 9.84
N TYR A 489 17.27 2.52 9.39
CA TYR A 489 17.50 2.30 7.97
C TYR A 489 16.20 2.03 7.22
N LYS A 490 15.33 1.15 7.75
CA LYS A 490 14.05 0.83 7.12
C LYS A 490 13.14 2.06 7.05
N HIS A 491 13.00 2.84 8.12
CA HIS A 491 12.06 3.97 8.16
C HIS A 491 12.58 5.26 7.50
N ILE A 492 13.88 5.33 7.19
CA ILE A 492 14.46 6.35 6.29
C ILE A 492 14.06 6.08 4.82
N ILE A 493 13.78 4.81 4.46
CA ILE A 493 13.56 4.40 3.07
C ILE A 493 12.09 4.12 2.79
N PHE A 494 11.41 3.51 3.74
CA PHE A 494 10.04 3.05 3.60
C PHE A 494 9.11 3.85 4.51
N ALA A 495 7.89 4.06 4.03
CA ALA A 495 6.83 4.61 4.85
C ALA A 495 6.53 3.70 6.05
N SER A 496 6.06 4.31 7.13
CA SER A 496 5.67 3.63 8.37
C SER A 496 4.16 3.68 8.52
N ASP A 497 3.52 2.53 8.75
CA ASP A 497 2.08 2.47 8.97
C ASP A 497 1.76 2.35 10.46
N LEU A 498 0.88 3.24 10.94
CA LEU A 498 0.37 3.20 12.31
C LEU A 498 -1.15 3.40 12.28
N GLN A 499 -1.90 2.40 12.76
CA GLN A 499 -3.37 2.43 12.89
C GLN A 499 -4.10 2.82 11.58
N GLY A 500 -3.63 2.34 10.43
CA GLY A 500 -4.23 2.61 9.11
C GLY A 500 -3.81 3.95 8.48
N LYS A 501 -2.93 4.71 9.14
CA LYS A 501 -2.33 5.93 8.58
C LYS A 501 -0.88 5.69 8.19
N THR A 502 -0.52 6.09 6.98
CA THR A 502 0.82 5.96 6.41
C THR A 502 1.61 7.25 6.63
N TYR A 503 2.80 7.13 7.22
CA TYR A 503 3.74 8.21 7.46
C TYR A 503 4.92 8.05 6.49
N GLY A 504 5.13 9.04 5.63
CA GLY A 504 6.20 8.99 4.64
C GLY A 504 7.60 9.01 5.26
N SER A 505 8.59 8.57 4.48
CA SER A 505 9.99 8.48 4.89
C SER A 505 10.58 9.85 5.26
N GLU A 506 10.00 10.94 4.76
CA GLU A 506 10.33 12.32 5.09
C GLU A 506 10.20 12.65 6.59
N CYS A 507 9.39 11.91 7.35
CA CYS A 507 9.30 12.07 8.80
C CYS A 507 10.61 11.75 9.50
N TYR A 508 11.38 10.81 8.94
CA TYR A 508 12.68 10.38 9.43
C TYR A 508 13.81 11.12 8.74
N SER A 509 13.83 11.12 7.40
CA SER A 509 14.96 11.65 6.63
C SER A 509 15.21 13.13 6.91
N ASN A 510 14.18 13.98 7.01
CA ASN A 510 14.34 15.43 7.26
C ASN A 510 15.07 15.76 8.57
N LEU A 511 14.76 15.01 9.64
CA LEU A 511 15.38 15.23 10.94
C LEU A 511 16.67 14.47 11.07
N LEU A 512 16.70 13.25 10.51
CA LEU A 512 17.89 12.44 10.51
C LEU A 512 18.93 13.24 9.76
N PHE A 513 18.85 13.61 8.49
CA PHE A 513 19.90 14.28 7.68
C PHE A 513 20.24 15.76 8.00
N SER A 514 20.19 16.20 9.27
CA SER A 514 20.61 17.54 9.73
C SER A 514 22.08 17.57 10.20
N ASP A 515 22.73 18.69 10.47
CA ASP A 515 24.14 18.65 10.94
C ASP A 515 24.34 18.02 12.34
N GLU A 516 23.26 17.60 13.00
CA GLU A 516 23.28 17.11 14.38
C GLU A 516 23.63 15.62 14.53
N PHE A 517 23.65 14.83 13.45
CA PHE A 517 23.98 13.41 13.53
C PHE A 517 25.09 13.01 12.53
N GLU A 518 25.89 12.00 12.90
CA GLU A 518 27.02 11.54 12.09
C GLU A 518 26.58 10.54 10.98
N TYR A 519 25.93 11.00 9.91
CA TYR A 519 25.38 10.10 8.86
C TYR A 519 26.40 9.20 8.21
N THR A 520 27.61 9.72 7.95
CA THR A 520 28.65 8.94 7.28
C THR A 520 29.00 7.70 8.10
N MET A 521 29.09 7.84 9.42
CA MET A 521 29.33 6.72 10.34
C MET A 521 28.14 5.74 10.36
N PHE A 522 26.91 6.27 10.37
CA PHE A 522 25.70 5.45 10.34
C PHE A 522 25.56 4.64 9.04
N LEU A 523 25.77 5.26 7.87
CA LEU A 523 25.69 4.59 6.57
C LEU A 523 26.80 3.55 6.39
N ASN A 524 28.02 3.85 6.87
CA ASN A 524 29.10 2.86 6.92
C ASN A 524 28.70 1.61 7.71
N LYS A 525 27.98 1.75 8.84
CA LYS A 525 27.42 0.61 9.57
C LYS A 525 26.30 -0.10 8.81
N CYS A 526 25.46 0.65 8.09
CA CYS A 526 24.38 0.12 7.26
C CYS A 526 24.85 -0.56 5.96
N ARG A 527 26.16 -0.57 5.64
CA ARG A 527 26.69 -1.10 4.37
C ARG A 527 26.16 -2.49 3.98
N HIS A 528 25.95 -3.37 4.94
CA HIS A 528 25.44 -4.73 4.72
C HIS A 528 23.92 -4.79 4.47
N LEU A 529 23.17 -3.74 4.80
CA LEU A 529 21.72 -3.61 4.60
C LEU A 529 21.36 -2.93 3.28
N ILE A 530 22.30 -2.20 2.66
CA ILE A 530 22.11 -1.50 1.40
C ILE A 530 21.99 -2.53 0.27
N LYS A 531 20.82 -2.55 -0.37
CA LYS A 531 20.47 -3.42 -1.51
C LYS A 531 20.06 -2.56 -2.69
N TYR A 532 20.17 -3.11 -3.91
CA TYR A 532 19.80 -2.46 -5.17
C TYR A 532 18.45 -1.73 -5.12
N ASN A 533 17.38 -2.45 -4.72
CA ASN A 533 16.02 -1.90 -4.65
C ASN A 533 15.88 -0.78 -3.60
N HIS A 534 16.70 -0.81 -2.54
CA HIS A 534 16.71 0.23 -1.52
C HIS A 534 17.34 1.51 -2.05
N VAL A 535 18.40 1.42 -2.87
CA VAL A 535 19.02 2.59 -3.52
C VAL A 535 18.02 3.31 -4.41
N TYR A 536 17.30 2.56 -5.25
CA TYR A 536 16.23 3.11 -6.10
C TYR A 536 15.14 3.83 -5.28
N GLN A 537 14.67 3.21 -4.18
CA GLN A 537 13.65 3.79 -3.32
C GLN A 537 14.13 5.00 -2.51
N ILE A 538 15.40 5.00 -2.10
CA ILE A 538 16.00 6.20 -1.49
C ILE A 538 15.94 7.32 -2.51
N ILE A 539 16.46 7.09 -3.72
CA ILE A 539 16.51 8.07 -4.81
C ILE A 539 15.10 8.63 -5.11
N SER A 540 14.08 7.77 -5.23
CA SER A 540 12.70 8.21 -5.49
C SER A 540 12.09 9.07 -4.38
N ASN A 541 12.62 8.97 -3.15
CA ASN A 541 12.13 9.70 -1.98
C ASN A 541 12.93 10.99 -1.68
N LEU A 542 14.02 11.26 -2.39
CA LEU A 542 14.84 12.45 -2.14
C LEU A 542 14.20 13.70 -2.73
N ASN A 543 13.91 14.68 -1.88
CA ASN A 543 13.59 16.04 -2.29
C ASN A 543 14.88 16.89 -2.30
N PHE A 544 15.34 17.26 -3.49
CA PHE A 544 16.64 17.90 -3.74
C PHE A 544 16.83 19.29 -3.10
N LYS A 545 15.79 19.89 -2.51
CA LYS A 545 15.89 21.20 -1.82
C LYS A 545 16.67 21.14 -0.48
N GLN A 546 17.08 19.96 -0.01
CA GLN A 546 17.74 19.79 1.29
C GLN A 546 19.18 19.29 1.15
N PRO A 547 20.18 20.01 1.70
CA PRO A 547 21.61 19.66 1.60
C PRO A 547 21.95 18.24 2.10
N GLY A 548 21.26 17.77 3.14
CA GLY A 548 21.45 16.43 3.70
C GLY A 548 21.18 15.29 2.72
N HIS A 549 20.32 15.50 1.73
CA HIS A 549 20.04 14.53 0.67
C HIS A 549 21.19 14.42 -0.35
N CYS A 550 21.95 15.50 -0.59
CA CYS A 550 23.16 15.44 -1.43
C CYS A 550 24.30 14.65 -0.76
N VAL A 551 24.44 14.76 0.57
CA VAL A 551 25.41 13.97 1.34
C VAL A 551 25.05 12.48 1.29
N LEU A 552 23.76 12.14 1.36
CA LEU A 552 23.29 10.76 1.18
C LEU A 552 23.62 10.21 -0.20
N LEU A 553 23.43 10.99 -1.28
CA LEU A 553 23.81 10.60 -2.64
C LEU A 553 25.32 10.35 -2.78
N ASN A 554 26.15 11.21 -2.19
CA ASN A 554 27.60 11.03 -2.14
C ASN A 554 28.02 9.76 -1.40
N ALA A 555 27.40 9.48 -0.25
CA ALA A 555 27.68 8.26 0.49
C ALA A 555 27.24 7.01 -0.31
N LEU A 556 26.08 7.06 -0.98
CA LEU A 556 25.60 5.94 -1.81
C LEU A 556 26.54 5.63 -2.98
N LEU A 557 27.17 6.64 -3.59
CA LEU A 557 28.17 6.47 -4.66
C LEU A 557 29.37 5.60 -4.27
N GLU A 558 29.70 5.50 -2.98
CA GLU A 558 30.77 4.63 -2.48
C GLU A 558 30.34 3.15 -2.34
N PHE A 559 29.03 2.87 -2.29
CA PHE A 559 28.47 1.54 -1.99
C PHE A 559 27.67 0.90 -3.14
N VAL A 560 27.39 1.67 -4.19
CA VAL A 560 26.69 1.27 -5.42
C VAL A 560 27.59 0.37 -6.29
N LYS A 561 27.07 -0.80 -6.74
CA LYS A 561 27.78 -1.72 -7.64
C LYS A 561 27.47 -1.38 -9.11
N TYR A 562 28.05 -2.17 -10.03
CA TYR A 562 28.06 -1.95 -11.48
C TYR A 562 26.67 -1.65 -12.11
N LYS A 563 25.58 -2.19 -11.56
CA LYS A 563 24.20 -2.06 -12.08
C LYS A 563 23.42 -0.89 -11.48
N GLU A 564 23.83 -0.37 -10.33
CA GLU A 564 23.15 0.72 -9.63
C GLU A 564 23.57 2.11 -10.15
N TYR A 565 24.62 2.21 -10.97
CA TYR A 565 25.08 3.48 -11.54
C TYR A 565 24.09 4.10 -12.51
N ASP A 566 23.33 3.30 -13.23
CA ASP A 566 22.38 3.75 -14.27
C ASP A 566 21.26 4.57 -13.62
N VAL A 567 20.64 4.04 -12.56
CA VAL A 567 19.60 4.72 -11.77
C VAL A 567 20.10 6.04 -11.19
N LEU A 568 21.34 6.06 -10.70
CA LEU A 568 21.92 7.25 -10.11
C LEU A 568 22.31 8.29 -11.18
N THR A 569 22.72 7.82 -12.36
CA THR A 569 23.01 8.66 -13.52
C THR A 569 21.73 9.30 -14.05
N ASP A 570 20.67 8.51 -14.29
CA ASP A 570 19.35 9.00 -14.69
C ASP A 570 18.82 10.05 -13.70
N TYR A 571 18.89 9.75 -12.40
CA TYR A 571 18.45 10.68 -11.38
C TYR A 571 19.24 12.00 -11.38
N ILE A 572 20.57 11.94 -11.52
CA ILE A 572 21.40 13.15 -11.61
C ILE A 572 21.06 13.94 -12.89
N ILE A 573 20.85 13.26 -14.02
CA ILE A 573 20.46 13.86 -15.30
C ILE A 573 19.14 14.62 -15.17
N GLU A 574 18.13 13.97 -14.61
CA GLU A 574 16.79 14.54 -14.43
C GLU A 574 16.83 15.80 -13.55
N ASN A 575 17.68 15.81 -12.52
CA ASN A 575 17.70 16.87 -11.51
C ASN A 575 18.83 17.90 -11.71
N TYR A 576 19.73 17.72 -12.69
CA TYR A 576 20.92 18.56 -12.90
C TYR A 576 20.60 20.06 -13.02
N LYS A 577 19.48 20.41 -13.67
CA LYS A 577 19.06 21.82 -13.86
C LYS A 577 18.51 22.47 -12.59
N GLU A 578 17.92 21.69 -11.69
CA GLU A 578 17.22 22.20 -10.50
C GLU A 578 18.18 22.42 -9.31
N VAL A 579 19.33 21.75 -9.30
CA VAL A 579 20.30 21.75 -8.18
C VAL A 579 21.36 22.88 -8.29
N GLY A 580 21.27 23.75 -9.29
CA GLY A 580 22.26 24.80 -9.61
C GLY A 580 22.54 25.87 -8.54
N LEU A 581 22.00 25.76 -7.32
CA LEU A 581 22.14 26.75 -6.24
C LEU A 581 22.94 26.26 -5.02
N ASP A 582 23.23 24.96 -4.87
CA ASP A 582 24.11 24.44 -3.80
C ASP A 582 25.43 23.88 -4.38
N ILE A 583 26.34 24.81 -4.70
CA ILE A 583 27.32 24.70 -5.79
C ILE A 583 28.51 23.77 -5.51
N CYS A 584 28.88 23.50 -4.26
CA CYS A 584 30.14 22.75 -4.00
C CYS A 584 29.94 21.24 -3.95
N HIS A 585 29.04 20.72 -3.12
CA HIS A 585 28.93 19.29 -2.87
C HIS A 585 28.38 18.51 -4.06
N PHE A 586 27.36 19.04 -4.75
CA PHE A 586 26.82 18.43 -5.97
C PHE A 586 27.84 18.46 -7.12
N HIS A 587 28.66 19.51 -7.20
CA HIS A 587 29.74 19.58 -8.19
C HIS A 587 30.79 18.50 -7.96
N TYR A 588 31.15 18.23 -6.69
CA TYR A 588 32.02 17.11 -6.34
C TYR A 588 31.39 15.75 -6.69
N CYS A 589 30.07 15.55 -6.47
CA CYS A 589 29.36 14.34 -6.91
C CYS A 589 29.52 14.12 -8.43
N CYS A 590 29.23 15.16 -9.21
CA CYS A 590 29.29 15.11 -10.67
C CYS A 590 30.71 14.85 -11.17
N LEU A 591 31.72 15.46 -10.54
CA LEU A 591 33.13 15.30 -10.90
C LEU A 591 33.63 13.90 -10.56
N ASP A 592 33.26 13.35 -9.40
CA ASP A 592 33.63 11.99 -8.98
C ASP A 592 32.96 10.93 -9.87
N LEU A 593 31.68 11.13 -10.21
CA LEU A 593 30.97 10.26 -11.16
C LEU A 593 31.63 10.27 -12.54
N HIS A 594 31.94 11.46 -13.08
CA HIS A 594 32.61 11.61 -14.36
C HIS A 594 34.01 10.98 -14.37
N THR A 595 34.77 11.14 -13.28
CA THR A 595 36.09 10.51 -13.11
C THR A 595 35.97 8.99 -13.08
N LYS A 596 35.09 8.44 -12.25
CA LYS A 596 34.87 6.98 -12.15
C LYS A 596 34.37 6.37 -13.46
N ALA A 597 33.48 7.04 -14.18
CA ALA A 597 33.02 6.59 -15.49
C ALA A 597 34.15 6.60 -16.54
N SER A 598 35.00 7.63 -16.53
CA SER A 598 36.17 7.74 -17.39
C SER A 598 37.21 6.65 -17.12
N GLU A 599 37.53 6.41 -15.84
CA GLU A 599 38.44 5.33 -15.43
C GLU A 599 37.92 3.94 -15.82
N ARG A 600 36.61 3.75 -15.79
CA ARG A 600 35.97 2.49 -16.17
C ARG A 600 36.05 2.26 -17.68
N ALA A 601 35.66 3.24 -18.48
CA ALA A 601 35.82 3.17 -19.93
C ALA A 601 37.30 2.95 -20.33
N TYR A 602 38.23 3.55 -19.57
CA TYR A 602 39.67 3.31 -19.74
C TYR A 602 40.07 1.85 -19.47
N ARG A 603 39.70 1.29 -18.31
CA ARG A 603 40.07 -0.10 -17.94
C ARG A 603 39.51 -1.11 -18.94
N ASP A 604 38.25 -0.94 -19.32
CA ASP A 604 37.56 -1.84 -20.24
C ASP A 604 38.28 -1.88 -21.61
N LEU A 605 38.69 -0.71 -22.12
CA LEU A 605 39.37 -0.61 -23.41
C LEU A 605 40.86 -0.97 -23.36
N SER A 606 41.55 -0.70 -22.24
CA SER A 606 42.98 -1.01 -22.09
C SER A 606 43.26 -2.49 -21.80
N GLN A 607 42.27 -3.23 -21.29
CA GLN A 607 42.38 -4.66 -20.98
C GLN A 607 41.72 -5.56 -22.04
N ASP A 608 41.32 -5.01 -23.19
CA ASP A 608 40.52 -5.68 -24.23
C ASP A 608 39.22 -6.33 -23.69
N GLN A 609 38.73 -5.83 -22.55
CA GLN A 609 37.47 -6.24 -21.96
C GLN A 609 36.38 -5.29 -22.45
N PHE A 610 35.94 -5.51 -23.68
CA PHE A 610 34.86 -4.74 -24.30
C PHE A 610 33.52 -5.02 -23.61
N HIS A 611 33.32 -4.43 -22.43
CA HIS A 611 32.06 -4.52 -21.69
C HIS A 611 30.98 -3.75 -22.46
N GLN A 612 29.80 -4.35 -22.62
CA GLN A 612 28.66 -3.70 -23.24
C GLN A 612 28.23 -2.47 -22.41
N GLY A 613 28.59 -1.29 -22.88
CA GLY A 613 27.98 -0.03 -22.47
C GLY A 613 28.87 0.98 -21.75
N SER A 614 30.10 0.69 -21.34
CA SER A 614 30.88 1.67 -20.54
C SER A 614 31.19 2.97 -21.31
N ILE A 615 31.41 2.88 -22.63
CA ILE A 615 31.57 4.06 -23.50
C ILE A 615 30.24 4.81 -23.65
N MET A 616 29.12 4.10 -23.74
CA MET A 616 27.78 4.70 -23.82
C MET A 616 27.44 5.49 -22.56
N HIS A 617 27.66 4.91 -21.36
CA HIS A 617 27.46 5.61 -20.09
C HIS A 617 28.37 6.84 -19.96
N LEU A 618 29.64 6.72 -20.40
CA LEU A 618 30.53 7.88 -20.45
C LEU A 618 29.95 8.96 -21.38
N THR A 619 29.42 8.59 -22.54
CA THR A 619 28.79 9.51 -23.50
C THR A 619 27.60 10.24 -22.86
N GLU A 620 26.70 9.51 -22.19
CA GLU A 620 25.53 10.08 -21.50
C GLU A 620 25.92 11.05 -20.38
N ILE A 621 26.91 10.68 -19.57
CA ILE A 621 27.45 11.55 -18.51
C ILE A 621 28.06 12.82 -19.12
N CYS A 622 28.79 12.70 -20.23
CA CYS A 622 29.36 13.87 -20.92
C CYS A 622 28.26 14.82 -21.43
N ILE A 623 27.20 14.27 -22.04
CA ILE A 623 26.04 15.05 -22.51
C ILE A 623 25.39 15.78 -21.33
N ALA A 624 25.11 15.05 -20.26
CA ALA A 624 24.44 15.57 -19.07
C ALA A 624 25.21 16.71 -18.40
N LEU A 625 26.50 16.49 -18.20
CA LEU A 625 27.38 17.44 -17.53
C LEU A 625 27.85 18.57 -18.46
N ARG A 626 27.54 18.49 -19.75
CA ARG A 626 28.04 19.38 -20.81
C ARG A 626 29.56 19.55 -20.76
N ARG A 627 30.26 18.47 -20.40
CA ARG A 627 31.72 18.43 -20.22
C ARG A 627 32.29 17.27 -21.00
N SER A 628 33.35 17.52 -21.76
CA SER A 628 34.14 16.45 -22.39
C SER A 628 35.08 15.82 -21.38
N PRO A 629 35.46 14.55 -21.56
CA PRO A 629 36.49 13.92 -20.74
C PRO A 629 37.86 14.58 -20.95
N GLY A 630 38.82 14.24 -20.09
CA GLY A 630 40.21 14.70 -20.21
C GLY A 630 40.86 14.23 -21.53
N ASP A 631 41.88 14.95 -22.00
CA ASP A 631 42.61 14.65 -23.25
C ASP A 631 43.29 13.26 -23.20
N GLU A 632 43.56 12.74 -22.01
CA GLU A 632 44.11 11.42 -21.77
C GLU A 632 43.18 10.32 -22.31
N ILE A 633 41.88 10.40 -21.98
CA ILE A 633 40.87 9.42 -22.42
C ILE A 633 40.74 9.41 -23.95
N PHE A 634 40.82 10.58 -24.59
CA PHE A 634 40.82 10.69 -26.05
C PHE A 634 42.04 10.04 -26.68
N THR A 635 43.21 10.25 -26.09
CA THR A 635 44.46 9.66 -26.56
C THR A 635 44.38 8.13 -26.49
N ILE A 636 43.77 7.58 -25.45
CA ILE A 636 43.54 6.15 -25.32
C ILE A 636 42.59 5.65 -26.42
N PHE A 637 41.45 6.30 -26.63
CA PHE A 637 40.49 5.87 -27.65
C PHE A 637 41.07 5.97 -29.06
N GLU A 638 41.85 7.02 -29.34
CA GLU A 638 42.58 7.15 -30.61
C GLU A 638 43.64 6.05 -30.78
N ASN A 639 44.38 5.70 -29.73
CA ASN A 639 45.39 4.64 -29.79
C ASN A 639 44.74 3.27 -30.03
N VAL A 640 43.59 3.01 -29.42
CA VAL A 640 42.78 1.82 -29.67
C VAL A 640 42.34 1.75 -31.14
N LEU A 641 41.85 2.86 -31.70
CA LEU A 641 41.41 2.94 -33.10
C LEU A 641 42.56 2.86 -34.11
N LYS A 642 43.77 3.32 -33.75
CA LYS A 642 44.98 3.26 -34.58
C LYS A 642 45.74 1.93 -34.44
N ASN A 643 45.40 1.10 -33.46
CA ASN A 643 46.09 -0.16 -33.23
C ASN A 643 45.74 -1.18 -34.33
N PRO A 644 46.73 -1.70 -35.09
CA PRO A 644 46.49 -2.63 -36.19
C PRO A 644 45.88 -3.97 -35.74
N ASN A 645 46.00 -4.34 -34.46
CA ASN A 645 45.40 -5.56 -33.92
C ASN A 645 43.95 -5.34 -33.45
N THR A 646 43.60 -4.13 -33.03
CA THR A 646 42.31 -3.83 -32.40
C THR A 646 41.26 -3.38 -33.42
N MET A 647 41.66 -2.62 -34.45
CA MET A 647 40.72 -2.16 -35.48
C MET A 647 40.02 -3.30 -36.23
N PRO A 648 40.70 -4.39 -36.64
CA PRO A 648 40.02 -5.56 -37.21
C PRO A 648 39.05 -6.23 -36.23
N LEU A 649 39.37 -6.26 -34.94
CA LEU A 649 38.47 -6.80 -33.91
C LEU A 649 37.21 -5.94 -33.76
N LEU A 650 37.36 -4.61 -33.74
CA LEU A 650 36.24 -3.66 -33.64
C LEU A 650 35.32 -3.71 -34.87
N THR A 651 35.86 -3.88 -36.07
CA THR A 651 35.04 -3.95 -37.29
C THR A 651 34.40 -5.32 -37.53
N THR A 652 34.94 -6.39 -36.94
CA THR A 652 34.45 -7.76 -37.18
C THR A 652 33.73 -8.40 -35.99
N ARG A 653 34.30 -8.35 -34.77
CA ARG A 653 33.83 -9.09 -33.59
C ARG A 653 33.21 -8.19 -32.51
N CYS A 654 33.65 -6.93 -32.40
CA CYS A 654 33.27 -6.01 -31.33
C CYS A 654 32.54 -4.77 -31.89
N LYS A 655 31.59 -5.00 -32.80
CA LYS A 655 30.88 -3.97 -33.57
C LYS A 655 30.10 -2.99 -32.69
N GLU A 656 29.50 -3.46 -31.60
CA GLU A 656 28.76 -2.63 -30.64
C GLU A 656 29.67 -1.59 -29.98
N THR A 657 30.88 -1.98 -29.57
CA THR A 657 31.88 -1.07 -29.03
C THR A 657 32.29 -0.03 -30.08
N PHE A 658 32.44 -0.45 -31.34
CA PHE A 658 32.78 0.47 -32.42
C PHE A 658 31.66 1.49 -32.67
N ILE A 659 30.39 1.07 -32.63
CA ILE A 659 29.22 1.94 -32.69
C ILE A 659 29.20 2.92 -31.51
N GLN A 660 29.50 2.46 -30.29
CA GLN A 660 29.60 3.33 -29.12
C GLN A 660 30.72 4.35 -29.26
N LEU A 661 31.87 3.97 -29.83
CA LEU A 661 32.97 4.91 -30.13
C LEU A 661 32.56 5.95 -31.17
N ILE A 662 31.89 5.54 -32.26
CA ILE A 662 31.35 6.46 -33.27
C ILE A 662 30.38 7.46 -32.63
N ALA A 663 29.46 6.98 -31.79
CA ALA A 663 28.50 7.83 -31.09
C ALA A 663 29.20 8.80 -30.10
N PHE A 664 30.17 8.30 -29.34
CA PHE A 664 30.97 9.10 -28.41
C PHE A 664 31.73 10.21 -29.14
N PHE A 665 32.51 9.89 -30.17
CA PHE A 665 33.29 10.89 -30.92
C PHE A 665 32.39 11.90 -31.64
N GLY A 666 31.23 11.49 -32.16
CA GLY A 666 30.26 12.43 -32.72
C GLY A 666 29.72 13.41 -31.69
N THR A 667 29.29 12.89 -30.56
CA THR A 667 28.78 13.70 -29.45
C THR A 667 29.83 14.70 -28.96
N ILE A 668 31.07 14.24 -28.74
CA ILE A 668 32.16 15.13 -28.32
C ILE A 668 32.52 16.12 -29.42
N GLY A 669 32.54 15.70 -30.69
CA GLY A 669 32.78 16.59 -31.83
C GLY A 669 31.76 17.72 -31.86
N MET A 670 30.50 17.43 -31.50
CA MET A 670 29.45 18.44 -31.36
C MET A 670 29.65 19.36 -30.14
N MET A 671 30.20 18.84 -29.04
CA MET A 671 30.46 19.62 -27.82
C MET A 671 31.73 20.49 -27.91
N SER A 672 32.73 20.08 -28.69
CA SER A 672 34.05 20.73 -28.74
C SER A 672 34.58 20.83 -30.16
N ARG A 673 34.64 22.06 -30.69
CA ARG A 673 35.14 22.34 -32.05
C ARG A 673 36.55 21.81 -32.31
N ARG A 674 37.40 21.75 -31.28
CA ARG A 674 38.77 21.21 -31.39
C ARG A 674 38.81 19.71 -31.71
N LYS A 675 37.71 18.98 -31.48
CA LYS A 675 37.61 17.53 -31.66
C LYS A 675 36.90 17.12 -32.95
N ILE A 676 36.34 18.06 -33.71
CA ILE A 676 35.66 17.82 -35.00
C ILE A 676 36.58 17.05 -35.99
N PRO A 677 37.85 17.43 -36.21
CA PRO A 677 38.69 16.72 -37.18
C PRO A 677 38.89 15.23 -36.85
N ILE A 678 38.92 14.90 -35.55
CA ILE A 678 39.05 13.52 -35.07
C ILE A 678 37.77 12.73 -35.37
N ALA A 679 36.61 13.31 -35.06
CA ALA A 679 35.31 12.70 -35.35
C ALA A 679 35.09 12.50 -36.86
N SER A 680 35.34 13.53 -37.68
CA SER A 680 35.21 13.44 -39.14
C SER A 680 36.12 12.37 -39.75
N LYS A 681 37.36 12.25 -39.28
CA LYS A 681 38.29 11.20 -39.73
C LYS A 681 37.77 9.80 -39.38
N LEU A 682 37.24 9.62 -38.18
CA LEU A 682 36.64 8.36 -37.76
C LEU A 682 35.42 8.00 -38.61
N PHE A 683 34.53 8.96 -38.86
CA PHE A 683 33.33 8.73 -39.68
C PHE A 683 33.67 8.36 -41.12
N LYS A 684 34.63 9.03 -41.75
CA LYS A 684 35.10 8.65 -43.10
C LYS A 684 35.60 7.21 -43.14
N GLY A 685 36.38 6.81 -42.13
CA GLY A 685 36.84 5.42 -41.98
C GLY A 685 35.68 4.45 -41.76
N ALA A 686 34.74 4.79 -40.89
CA ALA A 686 33.60 3.94 -40.55
C ALA A 686 32.58 3.78 -41.69
N LEU A 687 32.42 4.79 -42.56
CA LEU A 687 31.61 4.68 -43.79
C LEU A 687 32.16 3.64 -44.78
N SER A 688 33.48 3.39 -44.76
CA SER A 688 34.12 2.38 -45.62
C SER A 688 34.04 0.95 -45.08
N VAL A 689 33.48 0.74 -43.88
CA VAL A 689 33.31 -0.60 -43.30
C VAL A 689 32.09 -1.27 -43.93
N GLU A 690 32.27 -2.49 -44.44
CA GLU A 690 31.19 -3.33 -45.03
C GLU A 690 30.26 -3.92 -43.95
N ASP A 691 29.76 -3.07 -43.04
CA ASP A 691 28.73 -3.41 -42.07
C ASP A 691 27.63 -2.34 -42.08
N PRO A 692 26.38 -2.69 -42.44
CA PRO A 692 25.31 -1.72 -42.57
C PRO A 692 24.99 -0.95 -41.29
N VAL A 693 25.18 -1.54 -40.10
CA VAL A 693 24.85 -0.90 -38.82
C VAL A 693 25.90 0.16 -38.49
N VAL A 694 27.18 -0.17 -38.72
CA VAL A 694 28.30 0.78 -38.60
C VAL A 694 28.13 1.93 -39.59
N GLN A 695 27.83 1.63 -40.86
CA GLN A 695 27.58 2.64 -41.89
C GLN A 695 26.40 3.55 -41.54
N LEU A 696 25.27 2.99 -41.08
CA LEU A 696 24.08 3.73 -40.68
C LEU A 696 24.36 4.68 -39.52
N THR A 697 25.07 4.21 -38.49
CA THR A 697 25.45 5.03 -37.33
C THR A 697 26.38 6.15 -37.78
N SER A 698 27.37 5.81 -38.61
CA SER A 698 28.38 6.76 -39.10
C SER A 698 27.77 7.85 -39.97
N VAL A 699 26.92 7.50 -40.95
CA VAL A 699 26.31 8.48 -41.85
C VAL A 699 25.36 9.40 -41.10
N LYS A 700 24.59 8.90 -40.12
CA LYS A 700 23.72 9.72 -39.29
C LYS A 700 24.51 10.69 -38.41
N MET A 701 25.53 10.21 -37.72
CA MET A 701 26.35 11.06 -36.85
C MET A 701 27.15 12.07 -37.65
N TYR A 702 27.64 11.69 -38.83
CA TYR A 702 28.36 12.60 -39.71
C TYR A 702 27.41 13.65 -40.31
N TYR A 703 26.23 13.26 -40.78
CA TYR A 703 25.20 14.18 -41.25
C TYR A 703 24.82 15.20 -40.16
N ASN A 704 24.55 14.75 -38.93
CA ASN A 704 24.22 15.65 -37.81
C ASN A 704 25.36 16.63 -37.52
N LEU A 705 26.61 16.16 -37.51
CA LEU A 705 27.78 17.02 -37.34
C LEU A 705 27.88 18.08 -38.47
N CYS A 706 27.57 17.68 -39.71
CA CYS A 706 27.56 18.60 -40.84
C CYS A 706 26.42 19.62 -40.75
N THR A 707 25.19 19.19 -40.45
CA THR A 707 24.03 20.07 -40.35
C THR A 707 24.17 21.10 -39.23
N GLU A 708 24.71 20.70 -38.08
CA GLU A 708 24.76 21.57 -36.90
C GLU A 708 26.00 22.45 -36.84
N ILE A 709 27.13 22.05 -37.47
CA ILE A 709 28.42 22.68 -37.21
C ILE A 709 29.25 23.00 -38.46
N THR A 710 29.48 22.04 -39.36
CA THR A 710 30.48 22.24 -40.44
C THR A 710 29.88 22.69 -41.77
N HIS A 711 28.65 22.31 -42.08
CA HIS A 711 27.98 22.47 -43.38
C HIS A 711 28.74 21.84 -44.58
N GLU A 712 29.60 20.85 -44.34
CA GLU A 712 30.37 20.15 -45.37
C GLU A 712 29.74 18.78 -45.72
N PHE A 713 28.87 18.72 -46.74
CA PHE A 713 28.06 17.53 -47.02
C PHE A 713 28.59 16.59 -48.12
N GLU A 714 29.70 16.92 -48.78
CA GLU A 714 30.16 16.20 -49.99
C GLU A 714 30.31 14.68 -49.79
N ASP A 715 30.99 14.27 -48.71
CA ASP A 715 31.18 12.85 -48.39
C ASP A 715 29.85 12.14 -48.08
N VAL A 716 28.92 12.84 -47.43
CA VAL A 716 27.59 12.32 -47.06
C VAL A 716 26.73 12.16 -48.30
N ILE A 717 26.70 13.15 -49.20
CA ILE A 717 25.94 13.13 -50.46
C ILE A 717 26.42 11.97 -51.34
N ARG A 718 27.75 11.85 -51.51
CA ARG A 718 28.36 10.76 -52.30
C ARG A 718 28.00 9.39 -51.71
N PHE A 719 28.13 9.24 -50.40
CA PHE A 719 27.76 8.00 -49.72
C PHE A 719 26.27 7.67 -49.92
N CYS A 720 25.39 8.67 -49.77
CA CYS A 720 23.95 8.47 -49.89
C CYS A 720 23.55 8.03 -51.30
N PHE A 721 23.98 8.73 -52.36
CA PHE A 721 23.63 8.32 -53.73
C PHE A 721 24.15 6.92 -54.08
N GLN A 722 25.34 6.55 -53.61
CA GLN A 722 25.88 5.19 -53.78
C GLN A 722 25.03 4.13 -53.05
N HIS A 723 24.45 4.46 -51.89
CA HIS A 723 23.76 3.48 -51.05
C HIS A 723 22.23 3.47 -51.19
N VAL A 724 21.63 4.43 -51.90
CA VAL A 724 20.19 4.39 -52.25
C VAL A 724 19.87 3.20 -53.17
N THR A 725 20.82 2.79 -54.02
CA THR A 725 20.71 1.64 -54.93
C THR A 725 21.10 0.30 -54.28
N THR A 726 21.37 0.25 -52.97
CA THR A 726 21.71 -1.02 -52.28
C THR A 726 20.48 -1.86 -51.95
N THR A 727 20.60 -3.18 -51.89
CA THR A 727 19.48 -4.04 -51.48
C THR A 727 19.09 -3.90 -50.00
N HIS A 728 19.87 -3.18 -49.17
CA HIS A 728 19.61 -3.04 -47.75
C HIS A 728 18.56 -1.93 -47.46
N PRO A 729 17.30 -2.28 -47.10
CA PRO A 729 16.20 -1.32 -47.10
C PRO A 729 16.39 -0.20 -46.05
N VAL A 730 16.92 -0.51 -44.87
CA VAL A 730 17.10 0.49 -43.80
C VAL A 730 18.14 1.55 -44.16
N LEU A 731 19.27 1.13 -44.73
CA LEU A 731 20.33 2.03 -45.15
C LEU A 731 19.84 2.93 -46.30
N SER A 732 19.18 2.33 -47.29
CA SER A 732 18.56 3.07 -48.39
C SER A 732 17.55 4.11 -47.88
N ARG A 733 16.66 3.75 -46.93
CA ARG A 733 15.71 4.72 -46.30
C ARG A 733 16.41 5.91 -45.67
N ILE A 734 17.49 5.71 -44.91
CA ILE A 734 18.22 6.81 -44.27
C ILE A 734 18.90 7.69 -45.32
N CYS A 735 19.54 7.09 -46.33
CA CYS A 735 20.13 7.84 -47.42
C CYS A 735 19.08 8.66 -48.18
N ILE A 736 17.88 8.11 -48.41
CA ILE A 736 16.75 8.83 -49.03
C ILE A 736 16.33 10.03 -48.19
N LEU A 737 16.16 9.89 -46.87
CA LEU A 737 15.78 11.02 -46.01
C LEU A 737 16.83 12.14 -46.01
N ILE A 738 18.10 11.76 -45.91
CA ILE A 738 19.21 12.71 -45.94
C ILE A 738 19.23 13.44 -47.28
N LEU A 739 19.11 12.72 -48.40
CA LEU A 739 19.07 13.33 -49.73
C LEU A 739 17.83 14.22 -49.92
N GLU A 740 16.65 13.78 -49.48
CA GLU A 740 15.42 14.55 -49.59
C GLU A 740 15.54 15.91 -48.91
N GLU A 741 16.09 15.94 -47.70
CA GLU A 741 16.35 17.17 -46.95
C GLU A 741 17.39 18.05 -47.65
N LEU A 742 18.50 17.46 -48.11
CA LEU A 742 19.54 18.20 -48.83
C LEU A 742 19.07 18.74 -50.19
N ILE A 743 18.15 18.06 -50.87
CA ILE A 743 17.51 18.54 -52.11
C ILE A 743 16.55 19.70 -51.78
N HIS A 744 15.73 19.55 -50.73
CA HIS A 744 14.79 20.59 -50.30
C HIS A 744 15.53 21.89 -49.93
N ASP A 745 16.66 21.77 -49.24
CA ASP A 745 17.48 22.90 -48.80
C ASP A 745 18.43 23.43 -49.90
N ASN A 746 18.33 22.90 -51.13
CA ASN A 746 19.16 23.26 -52.29
C ASN A 746 20.67 22.99 -52.15
N TYR A 747 21.09 22.08 -51.26
CA TYR A 747 22.46 21.56 -51.23
C TYR A 747 22.74 20.55 -52.35
N VAL A 748 21.68 19.97 -52.94
CA VAL A 748 21.74 19.05 -54.07
C VAL A 748 20.81 19.52 -55.19
N LEU A 749 21.34 19.68 -56.41
CA LEU A 749 20.56 19.95 -57.61
C LEU A 749 20.47 18.68 -58.47
N LEU A 750 19.25 18.23 -58.76
CA LEU A 750 19.02 16.98 -59.50
C LEU A 750 19.16 17.16 -61.01
N ASN A 751 19.95 16.29 -61.64
CA ASN A 751 19.86 16.00 -63.08
C ASN A 751 18.94 14.78 -63.31
N SER A 752 18.75 14.36 -64.57
CA SER A 752 17.86 13.23 -64.90
C SER A 752 18.30 11.89 -64.29
N GLU A 753 19.60 11.65 -64.14
CA GLU A 753 20.15 10.40 -63.61
C GLU A 753 20.04 10.35 -62.08
N ASP A 754 20.40 11.45 -61.41
CA ASP A 754 20.25 11.60 -59.95
C ASP A 754 18.78 11.61 -59.53
N PHE A 755 17.92 12.20 -60.36
CA PHE A 755 16.48 12.10 -60.19
C PHE A 755 16.04 10.63 -60.20
N LEU A 756 16.45 9.83 -61.18
CA LEU A 756 16.10 8.40 -61.22
C LEU A 756 16.70 7.63 -60.03
N ARG A 757 17.98 7.86 -59.68
CA ARG A 757 18.61 7.27 -58.48
C ARG A 757 17.79 7.53 -57.23
N PHE A 758 17.26 8.75 -57.09
CA PHE A 758 16.44 9.12 -55.95
C PHE A 758 15.03 8.49 -56.01
N ILE A 759 14.31 8.63 -57.13
CA ILE A 759 12.88 8.27 -57.23
C ILE A 759 12.59 6.78 -57.45
N HIS A 760 13.56 5.98 -57.92
CA HIS A 760 13.27 4.58 -58.33
C HIS A 760 12.69 3.71 -57.22
N ARG A 761 12.97 4.02 -55.95
CA ARG A 761 12.42 3.27 -54.80
C ARG A 761 10.92 3.40 -54.62
N LEU A 762 10.30 4.38 -55.28
CA LEU A 762 8.86 4.46 -55.42
C LEU A 762 8.31 3.26 -56.22
N GLY A 763 9.11 2.63 -57.07
CA GLY A 763 8.72 1.44 -57.82
C GLY A 763 9.16 0.12 -57.17
N SER A 764 9.55 0.13 -55.88
CA SER A 764 9.95 -1.08 -55.15
C SER A 764 8.92 -1.40 -54.07
N TYR A 765 8.38 -2.62 -54.02
CA TYR A 765 7.42 -3.03 -52.99
C TYR A 765 7.91 -2.75 -51.56
N SER A 766 9.20 -3.00 -51.31
CA SER A 766 9.80 -2.83 -49.98
C SER A 766 9.83 -1.38 -49.46
N LEU A 767 9.83 -0.39 -50.38
CA LEU A 767 10.02 1.02 -50.06
C LEU A 767 8.94 1.95 -50.66
N HIS A 768 7.94 1.43 -51.37
CA HIS A 768 6.91 2.19 -52.08
C HIS A 768 6.22 3.22 -51.17
N ASP A 769 5.56 2.75 -50.10
CA ASP A 769 4.80 3.62 -49.20
C ASP A 769 5.69 4.65 -48.49
N PHE A 770 6.89 4.22 -48.10
CA PHE A 770 7.86 5.09 -47.45
C PHE A 770 8.31 6.21 -48.40
N MET A 771 8.63 5.87 -49.65
CA MET A 771 9.06 6.84 -50.65
C MET A 771 7.93 7.79 -50.99
N LYS A 772 6.71 7.27 -51.19
CA LYS A 772 5.49 8.04 -51.42
C LYS A 772 5.28 9.10 -50.35
N HIS A 773 5.34 8.69 -49.08
CA HIS A 773 5.19 9.59 -47.94
C HIS A 773 6.32 10.62 -47.87
N THR A 774 7.57 10.20 -48.07
CA THR A 774 8.75 11.06 -48.02
C THR A 774 8.67 12.15 -49.08
N LEU A 775 8.28 11.79 -50.31
CA LEU A 775 8.10 12.73 -51.41
C LEU A 775 6.95 13.73 -51.13
N GLU A 776 5.80 13.25 -50.64
CA GLU A 776 4.64 14.09 -50.31
C GLU A 776 4.96 15.17 -49.26
N LYS A 777 5.89 14.88 -48.34
CA LYS A 777 6.16 15.74 -47.18
C LYS A 777 6.81 17.07 -47.54
N ARG A 778 7.87 17.05 -48.34
CA ARG A 778 8.74 18.23 -48.59
C ARG A 778 9.12 18.33 -50.07
N PHE A 779 9.64 17.26 -50.67
CA PHE A 779 10.04 17.23 -52.09
C PHE A 779 8.95 17.74 -53.04
N MET A 780 7.71 17.28 -52.88
CA MET A 780 6.58 17.66 -53.72
C MET A 780 6.20 19.14 -53.62
N LEU A 781 6.62 19.86 -52.57
CA LEU A 781 6.35 21.29 -52.43
C LEU A 781 7.31 22.12 -53.29
N SER A 782 8.58 21.71 -53.37
CA SER A 782 9.64 22.45 -54.04
C SER A 782 9.94 21.96 -55.46
N ASN A 783 9.66 20.69 -55.81
CA ASN A 783 10.22 20.05 -57.02
C ASN A 783 9.18 19.48 -58.00
N LYS A 784 7.92 19.95 -58.00
CA LYS A 784 6.90 19.49 -58.97
C LYS A 784 7.30 19.71 -60.43
N HIS A 785 8.05 20.78 -60.68
CA HIS A 785 8.55 21.10 -62.01
C HIS A 785 9.53 20.02 -62.51
N ASP A 786 10.41 19.54 -61.64
CA ASP A 786 11.41 18.54 -62.00
C ASP A 786 10.78 17.18 -62.30
N ILE A 787 9.71 16.81 -61.59
CA ILE A 787 8.92 15.61 -61.93
C ILE A 787 8.37 15.72 -63.35
N GLY A 788 7.74 16.86 -63.69
CA GLY A 788 7.22 17.08 -65.04
C GLY A 788 8.32 17.06 -66.10
N ARG A 789 9.48 17.67 -65.80
CA ARG A 789 10.64 17.76 -66.69
C ARG A 789 11.27 16.40 -66.97
N PHE A 790 11.40 15.55 -65.95
CA PHE A 790 12.11 14.27 -66.05
C PHE A 790 11.19 13.04 -66.18
N TYR A 791 9.86 13.24 -66.27
CA TYR A 791 8.89 12.13 -66.38
C TYR A 791 9.16 11.23 -67.60
N MET A 792 9.32 11.84 -68.77
CA MET A 792 9.56 11.09 -70.01
C MET A 792 10.91 10.37 -69.98
N THR A 793 11.95 11.04 -69.46
CA THR A 793 13.26 10.40 -69.24
C THR A 793 13.15 9.20 -68.30
N THR A 794 12.37 9.33 -67.23
CA THR A 794 12.12 8.23 -66.27
C THR A 794 11.45 7.05 -66.96
N LEU A 795 10.40 7.27 -67.75
CA LEU A 795 9.71 6.21 -68.50
C LEU A 795 10.67 5.48 -69.45
N VAL A 796 11.52 6.23 -70.16
CA VAL A 796 12.47 5.69 -71.13
C VAL A 796 13.61 4.92 -70.43
N TYR A 797 14.09 5.41 -69.30
CA TYR A 797 15.15 4.74 -68.54
C TYR A 797 14.64 3.44 -67.89
N LEU A 798 13.42 3.45 -67.34
CA LEU A 798 12.81 2.26 -66.73
C LEU A 798 12.59 1.15 -67.77
N SER A 799 12.14 1.48 -68.99
CA SER A 799 11.99 0.50 -70.07
C SER A 799 13.31 0.03 -70.68
N GLY A 800 14.40 0.78 -70.46
CA GLY A 800 15.69 0.53 -71.10
C GLY A 800 15.70 0.84 -72.61
N TYR A 801 14.73 1.58 -73.13
CA TYR A 801 14.67 1.92 -74.56
C TYR A 801 15.53 3.13 -74.91
N THR A 802 16.84 2.95 -75.06
CA THR A 802 17.80 4.04 -75.28
C THR A 802 17.91 4.56 -76.72
N LYS A 803 16.96 4.21 -77.61
CA LYS A 803 17.02 4.54 -79.04
C LYS A 803 16.34 5.87 -79.40
N PHE A 804 15.63 6.49 -78.45
CA PHE A 804 15.13 7.84 -78.63
C PHE A 804 16.27 8.84 -78.42
N GLU A 805 16.64 9.57 -79.48
CA GLU A 805 17.75 10.55 -79.46
C GLU A 805 17.56 11.66 -78.41
N ASN A 806 16.31 11.95 -78.04
CA ASN A 806 15.96 12.99 -77.08
C ASN A 806 16.23 12.62 -75.60
N TYR A 807 16.63 11.38 -75.28
CA TYR A 807 16.89 10.93 -73.90
C TYR A 807 18.21 10.14 -73.78
N PRO A 808 19.37 10.84 -73.75
CA PRO A 808 20.70 10.21 -73.70
C PRO A 808 21.04 9.66 -72.30
N VAL A 809 21.81 8.56 -72.23
CA VAL A 809 22.28 7.93 -70.98
C VAL A 809 23.81 7.98 -70.89
N ASN A 810 24.38 8.44 -69.77
CA ASN A 810 25.83 8.46 -69.56
C ASN A 810 26.41 7.05 -69.38
N SER A 811 27.65 6.83 -69.83
CA SER A 811 28.35 5.53 -69.67
C SER A 811 28.46 5.11 -68.21
N ASP A 812 28.76 6.05 -67.32
CA ASP A 812 29.00 5.78 -65.90
C ASP A 812 27.71 5.43 -65.15
N PHE A 813 26.56 5.85 -65.68
CA PHE A 813 25.24 5.55 -65.12
C PHE A 813 24.68 4.19 -65.60
N GLN A 814 25.24 3.58 -66.65
CA GLN A 814 24.68 2.33 -67.18
C GLN A 814 24.66 1.19 -66.16
N ASN A 815 25.70 1.07 -65.33
CA ASN A 815 25.75 0.04 -64.29
C ASN A 815 24.70 0.29 -63.21
N ASP A 816 24.57 1.54 -62.75
CA ASP A 816 23.55 1.94 -61.79
C ASP A 816 22.14 1.72 -62.35
N LEU A 817 21.91 2.02 -63.63
CA LEU A 817 20.61 1.84 -64.28
C LEU A 817 20.20 0.38 -64.30
N MET A 818 21.13 -0.55 -64.53
CA MET A 818 20.85 -1.99 -64.46
C MET A 818 20.48 -2.42 -63.05
N THR A 819 21.19 -1.94 -62.03
CA THR A 819 20.85 -2.19 -60.62
C THR A 819 19.50 -1.60 -60.26
N ILE A 820 19.21 -0.35 -60.67
CA ILE A 820 17.93 0.32 -60.43
C ILE A 820 16.78 -0.46 -61.03
N ARG A 821 16.88 -0.90 -62.29
CA ARG A 821 15.83 -1.68 -62.95
C ARG A 821 15.58 -3.02 -62.25
N SER A 822 16.62 -3.67 -61.72
CA SER A 822 16.47 -4.90 -60.93
C SER A 822 15.78 -4.70 -59.57
N LEU A 823 15.65 -3.45 -59.10
CA LEU A 823 15.04 -3.10 -57.82
C LEU A 823 13.63 -2.51 -57.97
N VAL A 824 13.14 -2.35 -59.20
CA VAL A 824 11.83 -1.79 -59.53
C VAL A 824 10.87 -2.92 -59.91
N ASP A 825 10.15 -3.43 -58.91
CA ASP A 825 9.20 -4.54 -59.05
C ASP A 825 7.76 -4.07 -59.36
N CYS A 826 7.41 -2.83 -59.00
CA CYS A 826 6.10 -2.20 -59.24
C CYS A 826 6.21 -0.89 -60.04
N PRO A 827 6.70 -0.92 -61.29
CA PRO A 827 6.92 0.28 -62.11
C PRO A 827 5.65 1.10 -62.32
N ASN A 828 4.49 0.46 -62.41
CA ASN A 828 3.20 1.12 -62.60
C ASN A 828 2.85 2.07 -61.45
N ASP A 829 3.16 1.72 -60.19
CA ASP A 829 2.85 2.59 -59.06
C ASP A 829 3.73 3.85 -59.02
N LEU A 830 5.00 3.69 -59.39
CA LEU A 830 5.91 4.83 -59.62
C LEU A 830 5.35 5.77 -60.69
N ILE A 831 4.95 5.22 -61.84
CA ILE A 831 4.39 5.98 -62.97
C ILE A 831 3.11 6.71 -62.53
N LYS A 832 2.16 5.98 -61.93
CA LYS A 832 0.88 6.51 -61.46
C LYS A 832 1.07 7.65 -60.48
N TYR A 833 1.98 7.49 -59.53
CA TYR A 833 2.23 8.51 -58.52
C TYR A 833 2.87 9.76 -59.12
N LEU A 834 3.94 9.63 -59.92
CA LEU A 834 4.61 10.79 -60.53
C LEU A 834 3.65 11.57 -61.45
N PHE A 835 2.83 10.85 -62.23
CA PHE A 835 1.87 11.48 -63.13
C PHE A 835 0.72 12.17 -62.38
N ASN A 836 0.22 11.58 -61.29
CA ASN A 836 -0.82 12.20 -60.46
C ASN A 836 -0.30 13.34 -59.58
N SER A 837 1.00 13.51 -59.48
CA SER A 837 1.67 14.50 -58.64
C SER A 837 1.87 15.86 -59.33
N ILE A 838 1.75 15.90 -60.67
CA ILE A 838 1.92 17.09 -61.50
C ILE A 838 0.59 17.75 -61.88
N GLN A 839 0.67 19.01 -62.31
CA GLN A 839 -0.50 19.80 -62.74
C GLN A 839 -1.12 19.24 -64.03
N ILE A 840 -2.42 19.45 -64.21
CA ILE A 840 -3.20 18.96 -65.37
C ILE A 840 -2.59 19.38 -66.72
N LYS A 841 -2.09 20.62 -66.83
CA LYS A 841 -1.37 21.12 -68.02
C LYS A 841 -0.16 20.26 -68.37
N THR A 842 0.67 19.94 -67.37
CA THR A 842 1.85 19.10 -67.54
C THR A 842 1.47 17.66 -67.92
N ARG A 843 0.37 17.14 -67.36
CA ARG A 843 -0.16 15.82 -67.73
C ARG A 843 -0.54 15.77 -69.20
N PHE A 844 -1.27 16.76 -69.72
CA PHE A 844 -1.59 16.82 -71.15
C PHE A 844 -0.34 16.96 -72.03
N ASN A 845 0.66 17.74 -71.62
CA ASN A 845 1.94 17.80 -72.35
C ASN A 845 2.60 16.42 -72.47
N ILE A 846 2.66 15.66 -71.38
CA ILE A 846 3.20 14.29 -71.36
C ILE A 846 2.37 13.35 -72.24
N LEU A 847 1.03 13.40 -72.14
CA LEU A 847 0.15 12.58 -72.98
C LEU A 847 0.31 12.91 -74.46
N ARG A 848 0.49 14.19 -74.80
CA ARG A 848 0.74 14.63 -76.17
C ARG A 848 2.07 14.10 -76.70
N GLU A 849 3.11 14.10 -75.86
CA GLU A 849 4.42 13.52 -76.20
C GLU A 849 4.33 12.00 -76.42
N ILE A 850 3.63 11.28 -75.53
CA ILE A 850 3.31 9.86 -75.69
C ILE A 850 2.53 9.60 -76.99
N CYS A 851 1.45 10.36 -77.25
CA CYS A 851 0.64 10.22 -78.45
C CYS A 851 1.41 10.58 -79.73
N SER A 852 2.35 11.52 -79.66
CA SER A 852 3.26 11.81 -80.77
C SER A 852 4.14 10.60 -81.09
N ILE A 853 4.65 9.90 -80.07
CA ILE A 853 5.41 8.66 -80.25
C ILE A 853 4.51 7.55 -80.82
N PHE A 854 3.26 7.43 -80.37
CA PHE A 854 2.29 6.52 -81.00
C PHE A 854 2.04 6.87 -82.48
N GLY A 855 1.95 8.14 -82.83
CA GLY A 855 1.85 8.58 -84.23
C GLY A 855 3.08 8.19 -85.06
N THR A 856 4.29 8.26 -84.48
CA THR A 856 5.51 7.77 -85.18
C THR A 856 5.51 6.25 -85.35
N LEU A 857 4.94 5.50 -84.40
CA LEU A 857 4.75 4.06 -84.49
C LEU A 857 3.78 3.71 -85.63
N VAL A 858 2.61 4.35 -85.67
CA VAL A 858 1.60 4.14 -86.73
C VAL A 858 2.15 4.50 -88.11
N ALA A 859 3.04 5.50 -88.20
CA ALA A 859 3.73 5.87 -89.43
C ALA A 859 4.85 4.89 -89.86
N GLY A 860 5.10 3.82 -89.10
CA GLY A 860 6.17 2.85 -89.37
C GLY A 860 7.58 3.38 -89.15
N LYS A 861 7.72 4.51 -88.42
CA LYS A 861 9.02 5.19 -88.18
C LYS A 861 9.67 4.79 -86.86
N CYS A 862 9.05 3.90 -86.10
CA CYS A 862 9.55 3.46 -84.80
C CYS A 862 10.01 2.00 -84.86
N LYS A 863 11.20 1.70 -84.31
CA LYS A 863 11.70 0.33 -84.20
C LYS A 863 11.08 -0.35 -82.99
N VAL A 864 10.34 -1.43 -83.24
CA VAL A 864 9.70 -2.26 -82.22
C VAL A 864 10.67 -3.37 -81.79
N ASP A 865 11.07 -3.35 -80.52
CA ASP A 865 11.82 -4.41 -79.83
C ASP A 865 11.29 -4.57 -78.39
N LEU A 866 11.84 -5.49 -77.61
CA LEU A 866 11.33 -5.78 -76.27
C LEU A 866 11.33 -4.55 -75.33
N PRO A 867 12.41 -3.75 -75.22
CA PRO A 867 12.39 -2.50 -74.46
C PRO A 867 11.37 -1.48 -74.96
N PHE A 868 11.12 -1.42 -76.28
CA PHE A 868 10.05 -0.58 -76.83
C PHE A 868 8.67 -1.05 -76.38
N LEU A 869 8.42 -2.36 -76.33
CA LEU A 869 7.15 -2.91 -75.86
C LEU A 869 6.91 -2.60 -74.38
N GLU A 870 7.95 -2.66 -73.53
CA GLU A 870 7.87 -2.22 -72.13
C GLU A 870 7.53 -0.72 -72.03
N TYR A 871 8.23 0.13 -72.77
CA TYR A 871 7.92 1.56 -72.86
C TYR A 871 6.48 1.80 -73.32
N PHE A 872 6.02 1.03 -74.32
CA PHE A 872 4.68 1.12 -74.87
C PHE A 872 3.61 0.76 -73.84
N HIS A 873 3.83 -0.29 -73.04
CA HIS A 873 2.95 -0.65 -71.93
C HIS A 873 2.87 0.45 -70.86
N TYR A 874 4.01 1.00 -70.42
CA TYR A 874 4.04 2.10 -69.45
C TYR A 874 3.36 3.37 -69.96
N SER A 875 3.50 3.64 -71.26
CA SER A 875 2.83 4.75 -71.94
C SER A 875 1.31 4.58 -71.98
N LEU A 876 0.83 3.38 -72.33
CA LEU A 876 -0.60 3.04 -72.28
C LEU A 876 -1.16 3.11 -70.85
N TYR A 877 -0.38 2.64 -69.87
CA TYR A 877 -0.76 2.73 -68.46
C TYR A 877 -0.86 4.21 -68.01
N THR A 878 0.06 5.08 -68.42
CA THR A 878 0.00 6.53 -68.13
C THR A 878 -1.31 7.15 -68.64
N VAL A 879 -1.75 6.79 -69.86
CA VAL A 879 -3.04 7.23 -70.41
C VAL A 879 -4.20 6.70 -69.56
N LYS A 880 -4.13 5.44 -69.12
CA LYS A 880 -5.16 4.83 -68.26
C LYS A 880 -5.22 5.51 -66.88
N VAL A 881 -4.09 5.92 -66.30
CA VAL A 881 -4.02 6.68 -65.03
C VAL A 881 -4.81 7.99 -65.13
N MET A 882 -4.70 8.72 -66.26
CA MET A 882 -5.46 9.95 -66.48
C MET A 882 -6.99 9.72 -66.37
N SER A 883 -7.46 8.56 -66.83
CA SER A 883 -8.89 8.20 -66.78
C SER A 883 -9.41 7.86 -65.37
N LYS A 884 -8.50 7.71 -64.37
CA LYS A 884 -8.77 7.22 -63.00
C LYS A 884 -9.34 5.80 -62.92
N LYS A 885 -9.16 4.98 -63.96
CA LYS A 885 -9.70 3.61 -64.08
C LYS A 885 -8.64 2.52 -63.97
N THR A 886 -7.62 2.74 -63.13
CA THR A 886 -6.55 1.76 -62.93
C THR A 886 -6.92 0.68 -61.93
N ASP A 887 -7.76 0.99 -60.94
CA ASP A 887 -8.07 0.12 -59.78
C ASP A 887 -9.58 -0.13 -59.63
N PHE A 888 -10.33 -0.09 -60.73
CA PHE A 888 -11.80 -0.16 -60.72
C PHE A 888 -12.29 -1.58 -61.05
N ASP A 889 -13.20 -2.12 -60.23
CA ASP A 889 -13.85 -3.41 -60.49
C ASP A 889 -14.76 -3.31 -61.72
N TYR A 890 -14.44 -4.08 -62.75
CA TYR A 890 -15.19 -4.00 -64.00
C TYR A 890 -16.55 -4.68 -63.82
N ILE A 891 -17.62 -3.88 -63.76
CA ILE A 891 -18.98 -4.42 -63.72
C ILE A 891 -19.23 -5.28 -64.98
N PRO A 892 -19.86 -6.48 -64.85
CA PRO A 892 -20.27 -7.26 -66.00
C PRO A 892 -20.99 -6.39 -67.02
N GLN A 893 -20.53 -6.40 -68.27
CA GLN A 893 -21.02 -5.57 -69.40
C GLN A 893 -20.52 -4.11 -69.45
N TYR A 894 -19.49 -3.72 -68.69
CA TYR A 894 -18.93 -2.35 -68.70
C TYR A 894 -18.64 -1.81 -70.11
N TYR A 895 -17.88 -2.53 -70.95
CA TYR A 895 -17.64 -2.11 -72.34
C TYR A 895 -18.93 -1.93 -73.14
N GLY A 896 -19.91 -2.79 -72.91
CA GLY A 896 -21.24 -2.70 -73.54
C GLY A 896 -22.02 -1.46 -73.09
N HIS A 897 -21.88 -1.04 -71.83
CA HIS A 897 -22.49 0.20 -71.33
C HIS A 897 -21.83 1.44 -71.93
N VAL A 898 -20.50 1.47 -72.03
CA VAL A 898 -19.79 2.58 -72.67
C VAL A 898 -20.16 2.65 -74.16
N CYS A 899 -20.11 1.54 -74.90
CA CYS A 899 -20.49 1.53 -76.32
C CYS A 899 -21.97 1.91 -76.56
N LYS A 900 -22.90 1.48 -75.68
CA LYS A 900 -24.29 1.94 -75.74
C LYS A 900 -24.42 3.45 -75.45
N SER A 901 -23.57 3.98 -74.57
CA SER A 901 -23.52 5.43 -74.28
C SER A 901 -22.96 6.22 -75.46
N ILE A 902 -21.94 5.70 -76.16
CA ILE A 902 -21.47 6.27 -77.43
C ILE A 902 -22.63 6.31 -78.44
N GLU A 903 -23.34 5.20 -78.65
CA GLU A 903 -24.45 5.15 -79.62
C GLU A 903 -25.64 6.07 -79.26
N LYS A 904 -25.97 6.21 -77.98
CA LYS A 904 -27.12 7.01 -77.53
C LYS A 904 -26.77 8.48 -77.34
N GLN A 905 -25.65 8.77 -76.70
CA GLN A 905 -25.29 10.12 -76.23
C GLN A 905 -24.36 10.82 -77.22
N ILE A 906 -23.40 10.12 -77.83
CA ILE A 906 -22.47 10.71 -78.81
C ILE A 906 -23.09 10.75 -80.22
N PHE A 907 -23.73 9.68 -80.71
CA PHE A 907 -24.30 9.70 -82.07
C PHE A 907 -25.73 10.25 -82.17
N LYS A 908 -26.58 10.03 -81.16
CA LYS A 908 -28.03 10.29 -81.26
C LYS A 908 -28.55 11.46 -80.43
N LYS A 909 -27.66 12.18 -79.74
CA LYS A 909 -27.94 13.32 -78.84
C LYS A 909 -29.06 12.99 -77.83
N ASP A 910 -28.68 12.38 -76.70
CA ASP A 910 -29.63 12.08 -75.62
C ASP A 910 -30.05 13.38 -74.89
N PRO A 911 -31.33 13.79 -74.95
CA PRO A 911 -31.80 15.02 -74.32
C PRO A 911 -31.76 14.99 -72.79
N LYS A 912 -31.54 13.82 -72.17
CA LYS A 912 -31.40 13.68 -70.71
C LYS A 912 -29.97 13.85 -70.20
N PHE A 913 -28.97 13.90 -71.08
CA PHE A 913 -27.57 14.05 -70.66
C PHE A 913 -27.26 15.52 -70.35
N GLN A 914 -27.00 15.84 -69.08
CA GLN A 914 -26.81 17.21 -68.57
C GLN A 914 -25.39 17.50 -68.04
N ALA A 915 -24.41 16.62 -68.30
CA ALA A 915 -23.06 16.81 -67.78
C ALA A 915 -22.31 17.95 -68.51
N LEU A 916 -21.68 18.83 -67.74
CA LEU A 916 -20.84 19.93 -68.25
C LEU A 916 -19.45 19.40 -68.63
N ALA A 917 -18.87 19.91 -69.71
CA ALA A 917 -17.49 19.62 -70.10
C ALA A 917 -16.52 20.16 -69.03
N PHE A 918 -15.62 19.31 -68.54
CA PHE A 918 -14.73 19.59 -67.42
C PHE A 918 -13.37 20.14 -67.88
N TYR A 919 -12.89 19.73 -69.04
CA TYR A 919 -11.55 20.08 -69.56
C TYR A 919 -11.56 21.14 -70.68
N GLY A 920 -12.49 22.09 -70.69
CA GLY A 920 -12.70 23.03 -71.81
C GLY A 920 -11.45 23.77 -72.31
N GLU A 921 -10.49 24.11 -71.45
CA GLU A 921 -9.22 24.76 -71.86
C GLU A 921 -8.21 23.81 -72.55
N TYR A 922 -8.40 22.49 -72.42
CA TYR A 922 -7.53 21.43 -72.95
C TYR A 922 -8.22 20.64 -74.07
N GLU A 923 -9.26 21.20 -74.69
CA GLU A 923 -10.06 20.50 -75.69
C GLU A 923 -9.22 20.01 -76.88
N ALA A 924 -8.29 20.84 -77.37
CA ALA A 924 -7.38 20.46 -78.46
C ALA A 924 -6.49 19.27 -78.10
N ASP A 925 -6.00 19.20 -76.85
CA ASP A 925 -5.20 18.08 -76.35
C ASP A 925 -6.06 16.82 -76.19
N VAL A 926 -7.28 16.96 -75.65
CA VAL A 926 -8.26 15.86 -75.57
C VAL A 926 -8.55 15.32 -76.97
N LYS A 927 -8.75 16.20 -77.96
CA LYS A 927 -8.98 15.81 -79.35
C LYS A 927 -7.80 15.06 -79.93
N TYR A 928 -6.61 15.62 -79.82
CA TYR A 928 -5.38 15.01 -80.33
C TYR A 928 -5.15 13.62 -79.73
N CYS A 929 -5.20 13.49 -78.40
CA CYS A 929 -5.01 12.21 -77.71
C CYS A 929 -6.09 11.18 -78.09
N THR A 930 -7.36 11.60 -78.19
CA THR A 930 -8.46 10.69 -78.56
C THR A 930 -8.26 10.12 -79.97
N LEU A 931 -7.92 10.97 -80.94
CA LEU A 931 -7.70 10.53 -82.32
C LEU A 931 -6.45 9.64 -82.42
N ALA A 932 -5.35 10.02 -81.78
CA ALA A 932 -4.12 9.22 -81.78
C ALA A 932 -4.33 7.83 -81.16
N LEU A 933 -5.09 7.72 -80.07
CA LEU A 933 -5.41 6.44 -79.44
C LEU A 933 -6.35 5.57 -80.30
N LEU A 934 -7.30 6.18 -81.02
CA LEU A 934 -8.17 5.46 -81.97
C LEU A 934 -7.38 4.97 -83.19
N GLU A 935 -6.50 5.80 -83.74
CA GLU A 935 -5.58 5.41 -84.81
C GLU A 935 -4.67 4.27 -84.37
N LEU A 936 -4.12 4.35 -83.16
CA LEU A 936 -3.32 3.28 -82.57
C LEU A 936 -4.11 1.97 -82.47
N LEU A 937 -5.35 2.01 -81.98
CA LEU A 937 -6.21 0.83 -81.91
C LEU A 937 -6.40 0.20 -83.29
N PHE A 938 -6.76 0.98 -84.32
CA PHE A 938 -6.97 0.43 -85.66
C PHE A 938 -5.67 -0.02 -86.34
N PHE A 939 -4.54 0.58 -85.99
CA PHE A 939 -3.21 0.08 -86.37
C PHE A 939 -2.95 -1.29 -85.74
N THR A 940 -3.17 -1.46 -84.44
CA THR A 940 -2.94 -2.75 -83.74
C THR A 940 -3.82 -3.90 -84.23
N ILE A 941 -4.97 -3.62 -84.86
CA ILE A 941 -5.81 -4.66 -85.50
C ILE A 941 -5.11 -5.28 -86.71
N ASN A 942 -4.35 -4.46 -87.45
CA ASN A 942 -3.77 -4.83 -88.74
C ASN A 942 -2.27 -5.20 -88.63
N GLU A 943 -1.62 -4.85 -87.52
CA GLU A 943 -0.19 -5.08 -87.30
C GLU A 943 0.05 -6.38 -86.52
N GLU A 944 0.67 -7.37 -87.18
CA GLU A 944 0.89 -8.70 -86.62
C GLU A 944 1.80 -8.68 -85.37
N LEU A 945 2.79 -7.80 -85.35
CA LEU A 945 3.73 -7.62 -84.22
C LEU A 945 3.08 -7.03 -82.96
N MET A 946 1.89 -6.41 -83.08
CA MET A 946 1.18 -5.75 -81.98
C MET A 946 -0.14 -6.45 -81.62
N LYS A 947 -0.40 -7.62 -82.21
CA LYS A 947 -1.67 -8.34 -82.09
C LYS A 947 -2.02 -8.72 -80.65
N ASP A 948 -1.01 -9.03 -79.83
CA ASP A 948 -1.18 -9.36 -78.40
C ASP A 948 -1.51 -8.12 -77.56
N LEU A 949 -1.29 -6.92 -78.10
CA LEU A 949 -1.58 -5.63 -77.45
C LEU A 949 -2.93 -5.04 -77.85
N LEU A 950 -3.65 -5.69 -78.77
CA LEU A 950 -4.94 -5.24 -79.26
C LEU A 950 -5.97 -5.03 -78.13
N PHE A 951 -6.08 -5.96 -77.19
CA PHE A 951 -7.04 -5.86 -76.09
C PHE A 951 -6.62 -4.84 -75.02
N PRO A 952 -5.35 -4.76 -74.58
CA PRO A 952 -4.87 -3.66 -73.74
C PRO A 952 -5.11 -2.27 -74.34
N VAL A 953 -4.83 -2.08 -75.64
CA VAL A 953 -5.06 -0.80 -76.32
C VAL A 953 -6.55 -0.48 -76.38
N PHE A 954 -7.39 -1.47 -76.68
CA PHE A 954 -8.85 -1.30 -76.69
C PHE A 954 -9.38 -0.87 -75.32
N ASP A 955 -8.94 -1.50 -74.23
CA ASP A 955 -9.35 -1.14 -72.86
C ASP A 955 -8.96 0.30 -72.51
N VAL A 956 -7.73 0.71 -72.80
CA VAL A 956 -7.26 2.09 -72.56
C VAL A 956 -8.09 3.11 -73.35
N VAL A 957 -8.40 2.82 -74.62
CA VAL A 957 -9.26 3.66 -75.46
C VAL A 957 -10.66 3.80 -74.86
N ILE A 958 -11.29 2.71 -74.43
CA ILE A 958 -12.63 2.74 -73.85
C ILE A 958 -12.64 3.48 -72.49
N CYS A 959 -11.63 3.25 -71.65
CA CYS A 959 -11.47 3.97 -70.39
C CYS A 959 -11.26 5.47 -70.60
N TRP A 960 -10.43 5.84 -71.57
CA TRP A 960 -10.22 7.23 -71.98
C TRP A 960 -11.52 7.87 -72.46
N ILE A 961 -12.24 7.24 -73.39
CA ILE A 961 -13.49 7.78 -73.96
C ILE A 961 -14.55 7.97 -72.89
N ASP A 962 -14.74 7.03 -71.97
CA ASP A 962 -15.73 7.22 -70.91
C ASP A 962 -15.32 8.30 -69.90
N HIS A 963 -14.01 8.55 -69.72
CA HIS A 963 -13.50 9.64 -68.89
C HIS A 963 -13.77 11.01 -69.51
N VAL A 964 -13.52 11.17 -70.81
CA VAL A 964 -13.68 12.45 -71.53
C VAL A 964 -14.99 12.54 -72.34
N LYS A 965 -16.00 11.72 -72.00
CA LYS A 965 -17.23 11.63 -72.80
C LYS A 965 -18.01 12.93 -72.85
N ALA A 966 -17.99 13.73 -71.79
CA ALA A 966 -18.73 14.99 -71.74
C ALA A 966 -18.13 16.00 -72.73
N GLU A 967 -16.80 16.02 -72.83
CA GLU A 967 -16.01 16.81 -73.76
C GLU A 967 -16.28 16.38 -75.19
N ILE A 968 -16.29 15.08 -75.47
CA ILE A 968 -16.60 14.55 -76.80
C ILE A 968 -18.05 14.87 -77.19
N VAL A 969 -19.03 14.65 -76.31
CA VAL A 969 -20.45 14.97 -76.55
C VAL A 969 -20.63 16.47 -76.82
N HIS A 970 -19.97 17.32 -76.04
CA HIS A 970 -20.01 18.78 -76.22
C HIS A 970 -19.49 19.18 -77.61
N TYR A 971 -18.29 18.72 -77.98
CA TYR A 971 -17.67 19.03 -79.26
C TYR A 971 -18.49 18.51 -80.47
N VAL A 972 -18.99 17.26 -80.39
CA VAL A 972 -19.76 16.65 -81.49
C VAL A 972 -21.11 17.36 -81.68
N HIS A 973 -21.85 17.65 -80.61
CA HIS A 973 -23.24 18.14 -80.72
C HIS A 973 -23.41 19.66 -80.71
N ASN A 974 -22.48 20.39 -80.10
CA ASN A 974 -22.57 21.85 -80.01
C ASN A 974 -21.61 22.53 -81.01
N GLU A 975 -20.45 21.93 -81.26
CA GLU A 975 -19.42 22.50 -82.15
C GLU A 975 -19.32 21.80 -83.52
N LYS A 976 -20.24 20.87 -83.80
CA LYS A 976 -20.39 20.16 -85.09
C LYS A 976 -19.15 19.34 -85.49
N GLY A 977 -18.45 18.80 -84.50
CA GLY A 977 -17.27 17.96 -84.69
C GLY A 977 -17.56 16.59 -85.31
N LYS A 978 -17.50 16.46 -86.64
CA LYS A 978 -17.71 15.18 -87.36
C LYS A 978 -16.50 14.24 -87.39
N ASP A 979 -15.32 14.72 -87.00
CA ASP A 979 -14.07 13.97 -87.11
C ASP A 979 -14.08 12.66 -86.30
N TYR A 980 -14.93 12.58 -85.27
CA TYR A 980 -15.10 11.39 -84.44
C TYR A 980 -16.06 10.35 -85.02
N ASP A 981 -16.97 10.74 -85.92
CA ASP A 981 -18.09 9.88 -86.33
C ASP A 981 -17.60 8.56 -86.93
N HIS A 982 -16.62 8.63 -87.83
CA HIS A 982 -16.10 7.44 -88.51
C HIS A 982 -15.34 6.51 -87.56
N THR A 983 -14.45 7.07 -86.75
CA THR A 983 -13.57 6.29 -85.85
C THR A 983 -14.35 5.71 -84.68
N MET A 984 -15.31 6.44 -84.11
CA MET A 984 -16.18 5.92 -83.05
C MET A 984 -17.15 4.86 -83.57
N ASN A 985 -17.68 5.00 -84.81
CA ASN A 985 -18.53 3.97 -85.41
C ASN A 985 -17.75 2.66 -85.61
N LYS A 986 -16.50 2.77 -86.10
CA LYS A 986 -15.59 1.62 -86.19
C LYS A 986 -15.32 0.99 -84.82
N LEU A 987 -15.14 1.79 -83.76
CA LEU A 987 -14.95 1.29 -82.39
C LEU A 987 -16.16 0.49 -81.89
N VAL A 988 -17.37 1.02 -82.07
CA VAL A 988 -18.61 0.34 -81.68
C VAL A 988 -18.82 -0.95 -82.47
N HIS A 989 -18.53 -0.93 -83.78
CA HIS A 989 -18.57 -2.13 -84.61
C HIS A 989 -17.54 -3.16 -84.13
N PHE A 990 -16.31 -2.74 -83.84
CA PHE A 990 -15.26 -3.61 -83.32
C PHE A 990 -15.67 -4.29 -82.00
N TYR A 991 -16.26 -3.55 -81.05
CA TYR A 991 -16.77 -4.13 -79.81
C TYR A 991 -17.86 -5.18 -80.09
N LYS A 992 -18.83 -4.89 -80.96
CA LYS A 992 -19.90 -5.87 -81.30
C LYS A 992 -19.34 -7.16 -81.88
N THR A 993 -18.35 -7.05 -82.76
CA THR A 993 -17.72 -8.21 -83.42
C THR A 993 -16.86 -9.02 -82.45
N ASN A 994 -16.23 -8.38 -81.47
CA ASN A 994 -15.31 -9.03 -80.53
C ASN A 994 -15.86 -9.17 -79.11
N LYS A 995 -17.18 -8.94 -78.92
CA LYS A 995 -17.81 -8.77 -77.61
C LYS A 995 -17.42 -9.86 -76.61
N GLN A 996 -17.60 -11.12 -76.99
CA GLN A 996 -17.33 -12.26 -76.10
C GLN A 996 -15.85 -12.38 -75.73
N ARG A 997 -14.92 -12.09 -76.65
CA ARG A 997 -13.48 -12.13 -76.38
C ARG A 997 -13.03 -10.99 -75.48
N LEU A 998 -13.60 -9.80 -75.67
CA LEU A 998 -13.32 -8.62 -74.86
C LEU A 998 -13.91 -8.73 -73.44
N GLU A 999 -15.12 -9.29 -73.32
CA GLU A 999 -15.75 -9.56 -72.01
C GLU A 999 -14.99 -10.66 -71.25
N ASN A 1000 -14.49 -11.69 -71.95
CA ASN A 1000 -13.61 -12.70 -71.36
C ASN A 1000 -12.23 -12.15 -70.97
N PHE A 1001 -11.70 -11.17 -71.72
CA PHE A 1001 -10.45 -10.50 -71.37
C PHE A 1001 -10.57 -9.76 -70.04
N ILE A 1002 -11.68 -9.04 -69.80
CA ILE A 1002 -11.96 -8.42 -68.50
C ILE A 1002 -12.01 -9.48 -67.39
N SER A 1003 -12.81 -10.54 -67.55
CA SER A 1003 -12.97 -11.55 -66.49
C SER A 1003 -11.65 -12.27 -66.16
N ASN A 1004 -10.76 -12.40 -67.15
CA ASN A 1004 -9.43 -12.96 -66.92
C ASN A 1004 -8.47 -11.97 -66.27
N GLN A 1005 -8.64 -10.65 -66.47
CA GLN A 1005 -7.89 -9.65 -65.70
C GLN A 1005 -8.33 -9.62 -64.23
N GLU A 1006 -9.62 -9.78 -63.94
CA GLU A 1006 -10.14 -9.92 -62.56
C GLU A 1006 -9.60 -11.17 -61.87
N ASN A 1007 -9.59 -12.33 -62.55
CA ASN A 1007 -9.05 -13.58 -62.00
C ASN A 1007 -7.52 -13.56 -61.81
N ASN A 1008 -6.76 -12.92 -62.70
CA ASN A 1008 -5.30 -12.80 -62.53
C ASN A 1008 -4.92 -11.78 -61.43
N ALA A 1009 -5.75 -10.76 -61.17
CA ALA A 1009 -5.58 -9.86 -60.04
C ALA A 1009 -5.82 -10.56 -58.69
N THR A 1010 -6.73 -11.55 -58.65
CA THR A 1010 -6.98 -12.36 -57.44
C THR A 1010 -5.89 -13.40 -57.19
N VAL A 1011 -5.37 -14.06 -58.24
CA VAL A 1011 -4.28 -15.04 -58.11
C VAL A 1011 -2.94 -14.39 -57.73
N ALA A 1012 -2.69 -13.14 -58.14
CA ALA A 1012 -1.52 -12.39 -57.69
C ALA A 1012 -1.59 -12.01 -56.19
N MET A 1013 -2.80 -11.80 -55.64
CA MET A 1013 -2.99 -11.57 -54.20
C MET A 1013 -2.84 -12.85 -53.37
N GLU A 1014 -3.10 -14.04 -53.92
CA GLU A 1014 -2.96 -15.32 -53.20
C GLU A 1014 -1.52 -15.87 -53.17
N ILE A 1015 -0.61 -15.36 -54.01
CA ILE A 1015 0.80 -15.78 -54.01
C ILE A 1015 1.64 -15.00 -52.96
N ASP A 1016 1.15 -13.87 -52.45
CA ASP A 1016 1.79 -13.08 -51.37
C ASP A 1016 1.47 -13.60 -49.95
N GLU A 1017 0.72 -14.71 -49.82
CA GLU A 1017 0.40 -15.36 -48.54
C GLU A 1017 0.98 -16.79 -48.39
N LEU A 1018 2.16 -17.05 -48.94
CA LEU A 1018 3.00 -18.22 -48.59
C LEU A 1018 4.46 -17.76 -48.37
N PRO A 1019 5.13 -18.28 -47.32
CA PRO A 1019 6.32 -17.66 -46.71
C PRO A 1019 7.60 -17.64 -47.56
#